data_AF-A0A1X0S6N5-F1
#
_entry.id   AF-A0A1X0S6N5-F1
#
_cell.length_a   1.000
_cell.length_b   1.000
_cell.length_c   1.000
_cell.angle_alpha   90.00
_cell.angle_beta   90.00
_cell.angle_gamma   90.00
#
_symmetry.space_group_name_H-M   'P 1'
#
loop_
_entity.id
_entity.type
_entity.pdbx_description
1 polymer ?
#
loop_
_entity_poly.entity_id
_entity_poly.type
_entity_poly.pdbx_seq_one_letter_code
_entity_poly.pdbx_strand_id
1 'polypeptide(L)'
;MSTEEKNITSETATAEGAEQIDLVAKEWIQAQTEKEVKRIRDVGSSVIPLKTLNCGIIPNFDNKKPRAINRIELDTNIDLSKVQQIMVSPAVSYPHKQHFNYVNLILVTGQPIPFLAPYLYQTNLKVTQPEREEEGRKYPSKQVILKNDLREYLLINKNDAYESQEDTEFLDSSTDVASDADDVPDPNDHHRRRAPLNKKRIATYDALTDEQKGILHRQLKSSRFSKHPPQVPPTKLAIFDFDNTLFFSPQLSPTIWSKRFLGLIAAESVWGPGWWRDERSLDLGPFEELKAKAWEGYWNETIVSKARECIADPETMTVILTGRRYHPFHKYIPIMLDSKGLVFDLIGLRPDPESTSDVHWVANNYGRKVLTYNVVPSVFESTAHFKEGFIANILHKVKSIESIELWDDRVPHVKNFKIFLKSLRQDGVIKSSKVHGVPGVKPVYNPEWEAGIVLRIINSHNYALKAKYNGARFEYRDVVENAMQIEDDTNPICFARKYLTIVPAEDSTGIRLKNESQARLKSMFEPLFKKRMEIYYQKHGHFKGQEEPVFFGKYCMLTERIIKHTCCGFVGYTSRLRIDGISPPGKPWLLLKVTVLKDDPSEEHEHILPLWYKPSDENVFRKLSHHWEDISQEYQTEIEGKITYDYKLSVQQARWDMIRKQRKKEKDRVKAVINHTYDRGSYKMDHPHNTKNRRKDHRQNNDPYPRHHGPSNKHPYDPTNFPYPDQSSFTGRWK
;
A
#
# COMPACT_ATOMS: atom_id res chain seq x y z
N MET A 1 74.45 -2.30 3.56
CA MET A 1 74.18 -2.36 5.01
C MET A 1 72.68 -2.20 5.19
N SER A 2 71.86 -3.22 4.90
CA SER A 2 71.51 -4.35 5.77
C SER A 2 70.96 -3.93 7.13
N THR A 3 69.64 -3.94 7.27
CA THR A 3 68.94 -4.09 8.55
C THR A 3 67.63 -4.86 8.33
N GLU A 4 67.77 -6.17 8.50
CA GLU A 4 66.95 -7.11 9.26
C GLU A 4 65.41 -6.96 9.33
N GLU A 5 64.79 -8.07 8.91
CA GLU A 5 63.47 -8.56 9.26
C GLU A 5 63.28 -8.74 10.77
N LYS A 6 62.07 -8.45 11.28
CA LYS A 6 61.44 -9.29 12.31
C LYS A 6 59.94 -9.45 12.04
N ASN A 7 59.59 -10.73 11.87
CA ASN A 7 58.25 -11.31 11.79
C ASN A 7 57.32 -10.85 12.91
N ILE A 8 56.06 -10.56 12.56
CA ILE A 8 54.93 -10.54 13.49
C ILE A 8 54.02 -11.71 13.11
N THR A 9 54.15 -12.81 13.84
CA THR A 9 53.20 -13.92 13.86
C THR A 9 52.14 -13.69 14.94
N SER A 10 50.89 -13.76 14.51
CA SER A 10 49.70 -14.24 15.22
C SER A 10 49.71 -14.28 16.76
N GLU A 11 48.89 -13.43 17.38
CA GLU A 11 48.22 -13.77 18.62
C GLU A 11 46.70 -13.84 18.39
N THR A 12 46.19 -15.00 18.77
CA THR A 12 44.81 -15.47 18.76
C THR A 12 43.91 -14.64 19.66
N ALA A 13 42.68 -14.44 19.18
CA ALA A 13 41.57 -13.89 19.93
C ALA A 13 41.31 -14.66 21.23
N THR A 14 41.33 -13.95 22.36
CA THR A 14 40.54 -14.31 23.53
C THR A 14 39.24 -13.50 23.51
N ALA A 15 38.14 -14.23 23.57
CA ALA A 15 36.80 -13.71 23.75
C ALA A 15 36.66 -13.13 25.16
N GLU A 16 36.73 -11.80 25.30
CA GLU A 16 36.23 -11.01 26.45
C GLU A 16 36.61 -9.54 26.22
N GLY A 17 35.70 -8.76 25.63
CA GLY A 17 35.96 -7.35 25.28
C GLY A 17 34.74 -6.64 24.73
N ALA A 18 33.55 -6.97 25.25
CA ALA A 18 32.37 -6.12 25.09
C ALA A 18 32.55 -4.91 26.02
N GLU A 19 33.19 -3.85 25.53
CA GLU A 19 33.29 -2.59 26.27
C GLU A 19 31.89 -2.03 26.51
N GLN A 20 31.50 -2.01 27.78
CA GLN A 20 30.38 -1.25 28.32
C GLN A 20 30.35 0.14 27.71
N ILE A 21 29.15 0.65 27.42
CA ILE A 21 28.93 2.07 27.14
C ILE A 21 29.70 2.87 28.20
N ASP A 22 30.67 3.68 27.74
CA ASP A 22 31.47 4.60 28.55
C ASP A 22 30.56 5.37 29.52
N LEU A 23 31.02 5.61 30.76
CA LEU A 23 30.26 6.38 31.77
C LEU A 23 29.76 7.71 31.19
N VAL A 24 30.59 8.39 30.39
CA VAL A 24 30.24 9.63 29.68
C VAL A 24 29.13 9.41 28.65
N ALA A 25 29.15 8.28 27.94
CA ALA A 25 28.10 7.92 26.99
C ALA A 25 26.79 7.55 27.69
N LYS A 26 26.85 6.85 28.84
CA LYS A 26 25.66 6.51 29.64
C LYS A 26 24.95 7.75 30.15
N GLU A 27 25.68 8.69 30.75
CA GLU A 27 25.10 9.95 31.26
C GLU A 27 24.49 10.79 30.14
N TRP A 28 25.19 10.90 29.01
CA TRP A 28 24.69 11.67 27.87
C TRP A 28 23.44 11.03 27.24
N ILE A 29 23.45 9.70 27.05
CA ILE A 29 22.28 8.94 26.55
C ILE A 29 21.08 9.11 27.48
N GLN A 30 21.29 9.01 28.79
CA GLN A 30 20.25 9.20 29.79
C GLN A 30 19.63 10.60 29.68
N ALA A 31 20.47 11.64 29.57
CA ALA A 31 20.00 13.01 29.40
C ALA A 31 19.22 13.23 28.09
N GLN A 32 19.59 12.58 26.97
CA GLN A 32 18.82 12.64 25.73
C GLN A 32 17.49 11.88 25.84
N THR A 33 17.48 10.74 26.51
CA THR A 33 16.28 9.93 26.74
C THR A 33 15.27 10.69 27.58
N GLU A 34 15.70 11.33 28.67
CA GLU A 34 14.84 12.15 29.53
C GLU A 34 14.25 13.35 28.80
N LYS A 35 15.05 14.03 27.98
CA LYS A 35 14.57 15.12 27.11
C LYS A 35 13.48 14.64 26.16
N GLU A 36 13.65 13.45 25.57
CA GLU A 36 12.67 12.90 24.63
C GLU A 36 11.39 12.43 25.34
N VAL A 37 11.50 11.75 26.49
CA VAL A 37 10.35 11.37 27.31
C VAL A 37 9.55 12.61 27.73
N LYS A 38 10.24 13.67 28.16
CA LYS A 38 9.60 14.95 28.49
C LYS A 38 8.90 15.54 27.28
N ARG A 39 9.56 15.62 26.12
CA ARG A 39 8.98 16.14 24.87
C ARG A 39 7.72 15.37 24.46
N ILE A 40 7.73 14.04 24.59
CA ILE A 40 6.58 13.18 24.27
C ILE A 40 5.43 13.41 25.26
N ARG A 41 5.73 13.56 26.55
CA ARG A 41 4.73 13.88 27.57
C ARG A 41 4.10 15.26 27.35
N ASP A 42 4.91 16.26 27.02
CA ASP A 42 4.46 17.64 26.80
C ASP A 42 3.50 17.78 25.61
N VAL A 43 3.50 16.83 24.67
CA VAL A 43 2.54 16.76 23.55
C VAL A 43 1.35 15.83 23.82
N GLY A 44 1.15 15.42 25.07
CA GLY A 44 -0.01 14.60 25.49
C GLY A 44 0.12 13.11 25.21
N SER A 45 1.31 12.62 24.87
CA SER A 45 1.58 11.20 24.60
C SER A 45 2.39 10.54 25.74
N SER A 46 2.50 9.21 25.72
CA SER A 46 3.26 8.46 26.74
C SER A 46 4.15 7.39 26.09
N VAL A 47 5.31 7.15 26.70
CA VAL A 47 6.25 6.09 26.35
C VAL A 47 6.85 5.48 27.62
N ILE A 48 7.27 4.22 27.55
CA ILE A 48 8.04 3.56 28.61
C ILE A 48 9.52 3.54 28.20
N PRO A 49 10.40 4.33 28.83
CA PRO A 49 11.82 4.31 28.51
C PRO A 49 12.45 2.97 28.93
N LEU A 50 13.22 2.38 28.02
CA LEU A 50 14.05 1.21 28.27
C LEU A 50 15.51 1.64 28.38
N LYS A 51 16.24 0.96 29.26
CA LYS A 51 17.69 1.17 29.41
C LYS A 51 18.43 0.26 28.44
N THR A 52 19.37 0.82 27.68
CA THR A 52 20.27 0.04 26.83
C THR A 52 21.43 -0.49 27.67
N LEU A 53 21.55 -1.82 27.74
CA LEU A 53 22.63 -2.53 28.43
C LEU A 53 23.88 -2.56 27.56
N ASN A 54 23.71 -2.91 26.29
CA ASN A 54 24.78 -3.02 25.30
C ASN A 54 24.23 -2.71 23.90
N CYS A 55 25.05 -2.15 23.03
CA CYS A 55 24.64 -1.90 21.65
C CYS A 55 25.84 -1.86 20.71
N GLY A 56 25.66 -2.35 19.48
CA GLY A 56 26.74 -2.45 18.50
C GLY A 56 26.25 -2.71 17.09
N ILE A 57 27.17 -3.01 16.19
CA ILE A 57 26.87 -3.32 14.79
C ILE A 57 27.44 -4.71 14.48
N ILE A 58 26.59 -5.58 13.94
CA ILE A 58 27.00 -6.89 13.42
C ILE A 58 27.10 -6.79 11.88
N PRO A 59 28.25 -7.15 11.28
CA PRO A 59 28.36 -7.22 9.84
C PRO A 59 27.57 -8.42 9.29
N ASN A 60 26.70 -8.18 8.32
CA ASN A 60 25.98 -9.22 7.58
C ASN A 60 26.52 -9.31 6.14
N PHE A 61 27.12 -10.46 5.80
CA PHE A 61 27.74 -10.73 4.51
C PHE A 61 26.90 -11.64 3.59
N ASP A 62 25.73 -12.10 4.05
CA ASP A 62 24.86 -13.02 3.30
C ASP A 62 24.17 -12.32 2.12
N ASN A 63 24.10 -10.99 2.19
CA ASN A 63 23.60 -10.13 1.13
C ASN A 63 24.69 -9.84 0.07
N LYS A 64 24.29 -9.66 -1.20
CA LYS A 64 25.21 -9.27 -2.31
C LYS A 64 26.06 -8.02 -2.00
N LYS A 65 25.51 -7.09 -1.22
CA LYS A 65 26.25 -5.98 -0.61
C LYS A 65 26.25 -6.22 0.90
N PRO A 66 27.42 -6.19 1.58
CA PRO A 66 27.50 -6.27 3.03
C PRO A 66 26.64 -5.19 3.71
N ARG A 67 25.95 -5.56 4.79
CA ARG A 67 25.07 -4.65 5.56
C ARG A 67 25.42 -4.63 7.05
N ALA A 68 25.00 -3.56 7.72
CA ALA A 68 25.12 -3.40 9.16
C ALA A 68 23.80 -3.77 9.85
N ILE A 69 23.83 -4.73 10.77
CA ILE A 69 22.72 -5.06 11.67
C ILE A 69 22.96 -4.34 13.00
N ASN A 70 21.98 -3.55 13.45
CA ASN A 70 22.03 -2.79 14.69
C ASN A 70 21.65 -3.70 15.87
N ARG A 71 22.64 -4.22 16.59
CA ARG A 71 22.42 -5.02 17.81
C ARG A 71 22.16 -4.11 18.98
N ILE A 72 21.04 -4.29 19.69
CA ILE A 72 20.65 -3.49 20.84
C ILE A 72 20.12 -4.43 21.92
N GLU A 73 20.76 -4.39 23.08
CA GLU A 73 20.41 -5.17 24.25
C GLU A 73 19.76 -4.25 25.28
N LEU A 74 18.53 -4.57 25.67
CA LEU A 74 17.66 -3.73 26.47
C LEU A 74 17.39 -4.39 27.83
N ASP A 75 17.44 -3.60 28.90
CA ASP A 75 17.08 -4.03 30.25
C ASP A 75 15.57 -4.18 30.35
N THR A 76 15.09 -5.33 29.88
CA THR A 76 13.67 -5.64 29.86
C THR A 76 13.43 -7.14 29.90
N ASN A 77 12.33 -7.54 30.52
CA ASN A 77 11.80 -8.91 30.45
C ASN A 77 10.76 -9.07 29.32
N ILE A 78 10.52 -8.00 28.54
CA ILE A 78 9.55 -8.01 27.46
C ILE A 78 10.05 -8.92 26.34
N ASP A 79 9.11 -9.65 25.75
CA ASP A 79 9.34 -10.42 24.55
C ASP A 79 9.42 -9.47 23.35
N LEU A 80 10.65 -9.14 22.94
CA LEU A 80 10.92 -8.18 21.87
C LEU A 80 10.56 -8.72 20.47
N SER A 81 10.27 -10.02 20.33
CA SER A 81 9.66 -10.57 19.09
C SER A 81 8.27 -9.99 18.81
N LYS A 82 7.60 -9.46 19.84
CA LYS A 82 6.28 -8.81 19.75
C LYS A 82 6.36 -7.35 19.34
N VAL A 83 7.55 -6.82 19.09
CA VAL A 83 7.71 -5.52 18.43
C VAL A 83 7.16 -5.66 17.02
N GLN A 84 6.17 -4.82 16.72
CA GLN A 84 5.46 -4.82 15.44
C GLN A 84 6.06 -3.78 14.49
N GLN A 85 6.68 -2.74 15.04
CA GLN A 85 7.24 -1.62 14.29
C GLN A 85 8.33 -0.95 15.11
N ILE A 86 9.44 -0.61 14.45
CA ILE A 86 10.52 0.22 15.00
C ILE A 86 10.47 1.56 14.28
N MET A 87 10.21 2.61 15.05
CA MET A 87 10.17 3.99 14.58
C MET A 87 11.44 4.72 15.03
N VAL A 88 12.17 5.28 14.08
CA VAL A 88 13.52 5.83 14.32
C VAL A 88 13.48 7.36 14.33
N SER A 89 13.98 7.99 15.41
CA SER A 89 14.09 9.45 15.48
C SER A 89 15.16 9.99 14.52
N PRO A 90 15.16 11.30 14.22
CA PRO A 90 16.31 11.94 13.58
C PRO A 90 17.60 11.67 14.36
N ALA A 91 18.69 11.48 13.63
CA ALA A 91 20.00 11.22 14.21
C ALA A 91 20.62 12.51 14.80
N VAL A 92 21.17 12.40 15.99
CA VAL A 92 21.91 13.46 16.69
C VAL A 92 23.38 13.06 16.76
N SER A 93 24.28 13.92 16.30
CA SER A 93 25.73 13.65 16.39
C SER A 93 26.15 13.51 17.86
N TYR A 94 26.91 12.46 18.18
CA TYR A 94 27.41 12.24 19.52
C TYR A 94 28.68 13.09 19.76
N PRO A 95 28.67 14.05 20.70
CA PRO A 95 29.72 15.06 20.79
C PRO A 95 31.07 14.52 21.30
N HIS A 96 31.09 13.36 21.97
CA HIS A 96 32.31 12.83 22.60
C HIS A 96 33.05 11.80 21.73
N LYS A 97 32.49 11.38 20.58
CA LYS A 97 33.15 10.44 19.65
C LYS A 97 32.75 10.71 18.21
N GLN A 98 33.74 11.00 17.36
CA GLN A 98 33.50 11.25 15.93
C GLN A 98 32.92 10.01 15.24
N HIS A 99 32.10 10.24 14.21
CA HIS A 99 31.39 9.20 13.45
C HIS A 99 30.38 8.35 14.23
N PHE A 100 30.01 8.77 15.45
CA PHE A 100 28.90 8.20 16.19
C PHE A 100 27.69 9.12 16.18
N ASN A 101 26.52 8.52 15.99
CA ASN A 101 25.23 9.18 16.03
C ASN A 101 24.33 8.48 17.04
N TYR A 102 23.38 9.23 17.56
CA TYR A 102 22.37 8.79 18.51
C TYR A 102 20.97 8.90 17.89
N VAL A 103 20.12 7.91 18.16
CA VAL A 103 18.69 7.95 17.86
C VAL A 103 17.88 7.40 19.02
N ASN A 104 16.65 7.87 19.16
CA ASN A 104 15.62 7.21 19.95
C ASN A 104 14.83 6.27 19.05
N LEU A 105 14.62 5.04 19.50
CA LEU A 105 13.77 4.06 18.84
C LEU A 105 12.46 3.95 19.61
N ILE A 106 11.35 4.25 18.95
CA ILE A 106 10.02 3.93 19.49
C ILE A 106 9.68 2.51 19.03
N LEU A 107 9.63 1.59 19.98
CA LEU A 107 9.28 0.19 19.76
C LEU A 107 7.78 0.03 20.02
N VAL A 108 7.02 -0.04 18.93
CA VAL A 108 5.57 -0.27 19.00
C VAL A 108 5.34 -1.76 19.17
N THR A 109 4.58 -2.12 20.19
CA THR A 109 4.18 -3.50 20.46
C THR A 109 2.65 -3.59 20.45
N GLY A 110 2.09 -4.76 20.74
CA GLY A 110 0.64 -4.88 20.96
C GLY A 110 0.12 -4.21 22.23
N GLN A 111 0.98 -3.57 23.03
CA GLN A 111 0.61 -2.84 24.24
C GLN A 111 0.20 -1.40 23.92
N PRO A 112 -0.70 -0.78 24.72
CA PRO A 112 -1.20 0.58 24.47
C PRO A 112 -0.15 1.68 24.61
N ILE A 113 0.93 1.44 25.35
CA ILE A 113 2.03 2.41 25.52
C ILE A 113 3.30 1.83 24.88
N PRO A 114 3.89 2.51 23.87
CA PRO A 114 5.11 2.05 23.22
C PRO A 114 6.35 2.23 24.09
N PHE A 115 7.41 1.47 23.78
CA PHE A 115 8.69 1.57 24.48
C PHE A 115 9.62 2.55 23.77
N LEU A 116 10.46 3.25 24.52
CA LEU A 116 11.49 4.15 23.99
C LEU A 116 12.87 3.55 24.30
N ALA A 117 13.59 3.11 23.28
CA ALA A 117 14.92 2.52 23.40
C ALA A 117 15.99 3.46 22.82
N PRO A 118 16.98 3.91 23.62
CA PRO A 118 18.06 4.74 23.12
C PRO A 118 19.12 3.92 22.37
N TYR A 119 19.61 4.42 21.24
CA TYR A 119 20.62 3.73 20.44
C TYR A 119 21.73 4.68 19.98
N LEU A 120 22.95 4.40 20.44
CA LEU A 120 24.18 5.06 20.02
C LEU A 120 24.93 4.14 19.06
N TYR A 121 25.21 4.61 17.84
CA TYR A 121 25.72 3.77 16.77
C TYR A 121 26.83 4.43 15.95
N GLN A 122 27.70 3.60 15.40
CA GLN A 122 28.74 4.05 14.48
C GLN A 122 28.17 4.18 13.05
N THR A 123 28.38 5.33 12.43
CA THR A 123 27.86 5.64 11.09
C THR A 123 28.52 4.83 9.97
N ASN A 124 29.81 4.49 10.13
CA ASN A 124 30.59 3.70 9.19
C ASN A 124 31.50 2.72 9.93
N LEU A 125 31.34 1.42 9.71
CA LEU A 125 32.13 0.36 10.33
C LEU A 125 33.08 -0.27 9.30
N LYS A 126 34.39 -0.24 9.55
CA LYS A 126 35.37 -0.97 8.75
C LYS A 126 35.41 -2.43 9.21
N VAL A 127 35.18 -3.38 8.29
CA VAL A 127 35.23 -4.82 8.59
C VAL A 127 35.96 -5.57 7.49
N THR A 128 36.55 -6.71 7.84
CA THR A 128 37.12 -7.65 6.87
C THR A 128 36.05 -8.65 6.47
N GLN A 129 35.65 -8.62 5.20
CA GLN A 129 34.78 -9.65 4.63
C GLN A 129 35.60 -10.95 4.47
N PRO A 130 35.14 -12.09 5.00
CA PRO A 130 35.86 -13.36 4.90
C PRO A 130 35.89 -13.88 3.45
N GLU A 131 36.83 -14.78 3.16
CA GLU A 131 36.89 -15.51 1.90
C GLU A 131 35.59 -16.31 1.70
N ARG A 132 35.07 -16.37 0.48
CA ARG A 132 33.86 -17.14 0.16
C ARG A 132 33.95 -17.82 -1.21
N GLU A 133 33.29 -18.96 -1.34
CA GLU A 133 33.22 -19.72 -2.59
C GLU A 133 31.75 -19.79 -3.05
N GLU A 134 31.47 -19.28 -4.25
CA GLU A 134 30.13 -19.33 -4.86
C GLU A 134 30.24 -19.91 -6.27
N GLU A 135 29.43 -20.94 -6.57
CA GLU A 135 29.36 -21.58 -7.90
C GLU A 135 30.73 -22.05 -8.44
N GLY A 136 31.63 -22.51 -7.55
CA GLY A 136 32.98 -22.98 -7.89
C GLY A 136 34.01 -21.86 -8.13
N ARG A 137 33.68 -20.59 -7.85
CA ARG A 137 34.62 -19.46 -7.87
C ARG A 137 34.93 -18.99 -6.45
N LYS A 138 36.22 -18.88 -6.13
CA LYS A 138 36.71 -18.34 -4.85
C LYS A 138 36.87 -16.82 -4.92
N TYR A 139 36.35 -16.13 -3.91
CA TYR A 139 36.49 -14.69 -3.70
C TYR A 139 37.37 -14.45 -2.48
N PRO A 140 38.54 -13.81 -2.61
CA PRO A 140 39.45 -13.57 -1.50
C PRO A 140 38.84 -12.61 -0.47
N SER A 141 39.35 -12.69 0.76
CA SER A 141 38.99 -11.74 1.82
C SER A 141 39.35 -10.31 1.42
N LYS A 142 38.53 -9.34 1.83
CA LYS A 142 38.75 -7.92 1.52
C LYS A 142 38.21 -7.01 2.62
N GLN A 143 38.83 -5.86 2.79
CA GLN A 143 38.30 -4.81 3.67
C GLN A 143 37.12 -4.09 3.00
N VAL A 144 36.04 -3.89 3.75
CA VAL A 144 34.85 -3.15 3.32
C VAL A 144 34.41 -2.18 4.41
N ILE A 145 33.81 -1.06 3.99
CA ILE A 145 33.17 -0.10 4.90
C ILE A 145 31.66 -0.35 4.85
N LEU A 146 31.08 -0.74 5.99
CA LEU A 146 29.65 -0.85 6.16
C LEU A 146 29.10 0.50 6.58
N LYS A 147 28.27 1.10 5.72
CA LYS A 147 27.48 2.27 6.11
C LYS A 147 26.26 1.80 6.89
N ASN A 148 26.06 2.36 8.08
CA ASN A 148 24.89 2.07 8.89
C ASN A 148 23.73 2.98 8.44
N ASP A 149 22.72 2.38 7.80
CA ASP A 149 21.53 3.06 7.30
C ASP A 149 20.29 2.87 8.19
N LEU A 150 20.48 2.30 9.40
CA LEU A 150 19.45 2.06 10.40
C LEU A 150 18.29 1.20 9.90
N ARG A 151 18.55 0.25 8.98
CA ARG A 151 17.50 -0.58 8.38
C ARG A 151 17.25 -1.92 9.03
N GLU A 152 18.28 -2.53 9.59
CA GLU A 152 18.23 -3.87 10.18
C GLU A 152 18.54 -3.77 11.67
N TYR A 153 17.70 -4.36 12.52
CA TYR A 153 17.85 -4.36 13.97
C TYR A 153 17.84 -5.79 14.51
N LEU A 154 18.68 -6.02 15.52
CA LEU A 154 18.65 -7.20 16.37
C LEU A 154 18.42 -6.73 17.80
N LEU A 155 17.18 -6.85 18.27
CA LEU A 155 16.79 -6.44 19.61
C LEU A 155 16.87 -7.64 20.56
N ILE A 156 17.57 -7.47 21.68
CA ILE A 156 17.83 -8.52 22.65
C ILE A 156 17.34 -8.04 24.02
N ASN A 157 16.63 -8.91 24.73
CA ASN A 157 16.19 -8.66 26.10
C ASN A 157 17.20 -9.24 27.10
N LYS A 158 17.07 -8.94 28.40
CA LYS A 158 18.07 -9.36 29.40
C LYS A 158 18.08 -10.87 29.72
N ASN A 159 17.22 -11.67 29.09
CA ASN A 159 17.06 -13.11 29.33
C ASN A 159 17.45 -13.96 28.09
N ASP A 160 18.22 -13.41 27.15
CA ASP A 160 18.80 -14.11 25.98
C ASP A 160 17.80 -14.79 25.00
N ALA A 161 16.64 -14.17 24.72
CA ALA A 161 15.78 -14.61 23.61
C ALA A 161 16.20 -13.95 22.27
N TYR A 162 16.56 -14.79 21.28
CA TYR A 162 17.02 -14.42 19.93
C TYR A 162 15.85 -14.24 18.92
N GLU A 163 15.81 -13.13 18.16
CA GLU A 163 15.14 -13.08 16.84
C GLU A 163 15.55 -11.85 15.98
N SER A 164 15.61 -12.01 14.66
CA SER A 164 15.87 -10.97 13.65
C SER A 164 14.57 -10.48 12.97
N GLN A 165 14.36 -9.16 12.85
CA GLN A 165 13.29 -8.56 12.04
C GLN A 165 13.85 -7.56 11.02
N GLU A 166 13.47 -7.73 9.75
CA GLU A 166 13.53 -6.69 8.71
C GLU A 166 12.16 -5.99 8.69
N ASP A 167 12.03 -4.81 9.31
CA ASP A 167 11.06 -3.77 8.94
C ASP A 167 11.36 -2.50 9.76
N THR A 168 11.86 -1.46 9.08
CA THR A 168 12.15 -0.15 9.67
C THR A 168 11.39 0.91 8.93
N GLU A 169 10.46 1.56 9.63
CA GLU A 169 9.75 2.72 9.13
C GLU A 169 10.33 3.98 9.77
N PHE A 170 10.80 4.90 8.94
CA PHE A 170 11.14 6.25 9.39
C PHE A 170 9.86 6.96 9.83
N LEU A 171 9.91 7.63 10.99
CA LEU A 171 8.83 8.46 11.52
C LEU A 171 8.34 9.48 10.47
N ASP A 172 7.23 9.15 9.80
CA ASP A 172 6.36 10.14 9.18
C ASP A 172 5.24 10.45 10.16
N SER A 173 5.39 11.54 10.90
CA SER A 173 4.39 12.00 11.86
C SER A 173 3.16 12.51 11.12
N SER A 174 2.19 11.64 10.85
CA SER A 174 0.85 12.07 10.46
C SER A 174 -0.24 11.10 10.90
N THR A 175 -0.38 10.88 12.20
CA THR A 175 -1.67 10.55 12.79
C THR A 175 -1.71 11.16 14.18
N ASP A 176 -2.44 12.24 14.34
CA ASP A 176 -3.06 12.54 15.62
C ASP A 176 -4.46 13.11 15.44
N VAL A 177 -5.21 12.76 16.47
CA VAL A 177 -6.65 12.69 16.64
C VAL A 177 -7.26 14.08 16.74
N ALA A 178 -8.54 14.16 16.38
CA ALA A 178 -9.34 15.37 16.49
C ALA A 178 -9.59 15.74 17.96
N SER A 179 -9.46 17.03 18.27
CA SER A 179 -10.33 17.69 19.25
C SER A 179 -10.56 19.12 18.79
N ASP A 180 -11.80 19.43 18.47
CA ASP A 180 -12.31 20.78 18.28
C ASP A 180 -12.35 21.49 19.65
N ALA A 181 -11.70 22.65 19.75
CA ALA A 181 -12.06 23.70 20.69
C ALA A 181 -11.48 25.00 20.15
N ASP A 182 -12.35 26.00 20.00
CA ASP A 182 -12.01 27.38 19.70
C ASP A 182 -11.03 27.93 20.72
N ASP A 183 -9.96 28.61 20.29
CA ASP A 183 -9.25 29.51 21.19
C ASP A 183 -8.61 30.71 20.47
N VAL A 184 -8.88 31.86 21.08
CA VAL A 184 -8.50 33.23 20.71
C VAL A 184 -6.99 33.42 20.95
N PRO A 185 -6.26 34.22 20.14
CA PRO A 185 -4.82 34.39 20.35
C PRO A 185 -4.51 35.33 21.52
N ASP A 186 -3.71 34.86 22.47
CA ASP A 186 -3.04 35.65 23.52
C ASP A 186 -1.97 36.58 22.88
N PRO A 187 -1.99 37.91 23.14
CA PRO A 187 -1.08 38.86 22.49
C PRO A 187 0.38 38.84 22.98
N ASN A 188 0.76 38.00 23.96
CA ASN A 188 2.05 38.19 24.67
C ASN A 188 3.11 37.08 24.56
N ASP A 189 3.06 36.16 23.59
CA ASP A 189 4.15 35.17 23.41
C ASP A 189 5.28 35.70 22.51
N HIS A 190 6.04 36.66 23.04
CA HIS A 190 7.37 36.99 22.54
C HIS A 190 8.39 36.02 23.15
N HIS A 191 8.62 34.84 22.54
CA HIS A 191 9.92 34.14 22.45
C HIS A 191 9.77 32.65 22.06
N ARG A 192 9.56 32.36 20.77
CA ARG A 192 9.97 31.07 20.17
C ARG A 192 10.57 31.25 18.78
N ARG A 193 11.90 31.36 18.73
CA ARG A 193 12.67 31.00 17.52
C ARG A 193 12.56 29.48 17.35
N ARG A 194 11.75 29.04 16.38
CA ARG A 194 11.60 27.63 16.01
C ARG A 194 12.88 27.11 15.32
N ALA A 195 13.43 26.01 15.80
CA ALA A 195 14.40 25.21 15.05
C ALA A 195 13.69 24.40 13.94
N PRO A 196 14.31 24.17 12.77
CA PRO A 196 13.61 23.75 11.56
C PRO A 196 13.39 22.23 11.46
N LEU A 197 12.16 21.85 11.09
CA LEU A 197 11.77 20.51 10.60
C LEU A 197 12.24 20.37 9.13
N ASN A 198 13.30 19.59 8.87
CA ASN A 198 13.74 19.30 7.50
C ASN A 198 13.05 18.04 6.93
N LYS A 199 11.76 18.15 6.63
CA LYS A 199 11.25 17.75 5.30
C LYS A 199 11.20 19.06 4.52
N LYS A 200 11.96 19.23 3.44
CA LYS A 200 11.92 20.47 2.66
C LYS A 200 10.52 20.62 2.07
N ARG A 201 9.63 21.32 2.78
CA ARG A 201 8.37 21.78 2.20
C ARG A 201 8.72 22.75 1.09
N ILE A 202 8.02 22.65 -0.04
CA ILE A 202 8.19 23.63 -1.10
C ILE A 202 7.37 24.85 -0.68
N ALA A 203 7.91 25.64 0.25
CA ALA A 203 7.26 26.88 0.68
C ALA A 203 7.34 27.96 -0.41
N THR A 204 8.35 27.88 -1.28
CA THR A 204 8.58 28.85 -2.35
C THR A 204 9.03 28.16 -3.63
N TYR A 205 8.80 28.82 -4.77
CA TYR A 205 9.26 28.35 -6.08
C TYR A 205 10.78 28.11 -6.14
N ASP A 206 11.57 28.86 -5.37
CA ASP A 206 13.02 28.75 -5.37
C ASP A 206 13.52 27.46 -4.72
N ALA A 207 12.69 26.80 -3.90
CA ALA A 207 13.01 25.50 -3.32
C ALA A 207 12.97 24.35 -4.34
N LEU A 208 12.39 24.57 -5.54
CA LEU A 208 12.33 23.59 -6.61
C LEU A 208 13.66 23.48 -7.35
N THR A 209 14.02 22.26 -7.76
CA THR A 209 15.16 22.04 -8.67
C THR A 209 14.83 22.55 -10.09
N ASP A 210 15.85 22.78 -10.91
CA ASP A 210 15.63 23.25 -12.29
C ASP A 210 14.87 22.24 -13.14
N GLU A 211 15.10 20.94 -12.93
CA GLU A 211 14.32 19.87 -13.57
C GLU A 211 12.83 19.95 -13.17
N GLN A 212 12.54 20.12 -11.87
CA GLN A 212 11.17 20.28 -11.39
C GLN A 212 10.51 21.53 -11.98
N LYS A 213 11.21 22.67 -11.99
CA LYS A 213 10.73 23.92 -12.58
C LYS A 213 10.43 23.73 -14.08
N GLY A 214 11.35 23.12 -14.83
CA GLY A 214 11.19 22.88 -16.27
C GLY A 214 9.94 22.07 -16.59
N ILE A 215 9.72 20.98 -15.86
CA ILE A 215 8.55 20.11 -16.02
C ILE A 215 7.24 20.84 -15.71
N LEU A 216 7.16 21.51 -14.56
CA LEU A 216 5.97 22.25 -14.16
C LEU A 216 5.67 23.41 -15.11
N HIS A 217 6.70 24.11 -15.57
CA HIS A 217 6.56 25.20 -16.53
C HIS A 217 6.02 24.72 -17.88
N ARG A 218 6.46 23.56 -18.38
CA ARG A 218 5.91 23.00 -19.62
C ARG A 218 4.46 22.59 -19.49
N GLN A 219 4.04 22.00 -18.36
CA GLN A 219 2.63 21.71 -18.11
C GLN A 219 1.79 23.00 -18.18
N LEU A 220 2.23 24.07 -17.49
CA LEU A 220 1.58 25.38 -17.57
C LEU A 220 1.55 25.92 -19.01
N LYS A 221 2.69 25.94 -19.71
CA LYS A 221 2.79 26.45 -21.08
C LYS A 221 1.88 25.70 -22.06
N SER A 222 1.69 24.39 -21.86
CA SER A 222 0.84 23.54 -22.71
C SER A 222 -0.66 23.67 -22.43
N SER A 223 -1.03 24.31 -21.31
CA SER A 223 -2.39 24.41 -20.81
C SER A 223 -3.29 25.33 -21.62
N ARG A 224 -4.61 25.24 -21.38
CA ARG A 224 -5.60 26.13 -21.98
C ARG A 224 -5.34 27.57 -21.56
N PHE A 225 -5.01 27.80 -20.28
CA PHE A 225 -4.65 29.12 -19.75
C PHE A 225 -3.57 29.83 -20.58
N SER A 226 -2.46 29.14 -20.87
CA SER A 226 -1.36 29.75 -21.63
C SER A 226 -1.65 29.89 -23.11
N LYS A 227 -2.49 29.03 -23.69
CA LYS A 227 -2.90 29.11 -25.11
C LYS A 227 -3.99 30.14 -25.36
N HIS A 228 -4.85 30.38 -24.37
CA HIS A 228 -5.99 31.28 -24.41
C HIS A 228 -6.02 32.11 -23.12
N PRO A 229 -5.08 33.03 -22.93
CA PRO A 229 -5.00 33.82 -21.71
C PRO A 229 -6.26 34.67 -21.53
N PRO A 230 -6.78 34.81 -20.29
CA PRO A 230 -7.92 35.66 -20.02
C PRO A 230 -7.55 37.13 -20.24
N GLN A 231 -8.54 37.95 -20.60
CA GLN A 231 -8.37 39.39 -20.81
C GLN A 231 -7.93 40.12 -19.53
N VAL A 232 -8.43 39.65 -18.39
CA VAL A 232 -8.07 40.15 -17.06
C VAL A 232 -7.30 39.03 -16.34
N PRO A 233 -6.12 39.32 -15.75
CA PRO A 233 -5.39 38.33 -14.96
C PRO A 233 -6.24 37.84 -13.76
N PRO A 234 -6.31 36.52 -13.53
CA PRO A 234 -7.12 35.97 -12.45
C PRO A 234 -6.53 36.33 -11.08
N THR A 235 -7.40 36.57 -10.10
CA THR A 235 -7.04 36.88 -8.71
C THR A 235 -7.28 35.72 -7.75
N LYS A 236 -8.02 34.69 -8.19
CA LYS A 236 -8.34 33.48 -7.42
C LYS A 236 -7.82 32.24 -8.13
N LEU A 237 -7.47 31.23 -7.34
CA LEU A 237 -7.06 29.91 -7.82
C LEU A 237 -7.94 28.84 -7.17
N ALA A 238 -8.74 28.15 -7.97
CA ALA A 238 -9.58 27.04 -7.54
C ALA A 238 -8.96 25.70 -7.96
N ILE A 239 -8.66 24.83 -6.99
CA ILE A 239 -7.93 23.57 -7.21
C ILE A 239 -8.79 22.38 -6.78
N PHE A 240 -9.04 21.46 -7.70
CA PHE A 240 -9.80 20.25 -7.44
C PHE A 240 -8.91 19.02 -7.60
N ASP A 241 -8.81 18.16 -6.58
CA ASP A 241 -8.30 16.80 -6.78
C ASP A 241 -9.26 16.01 -7.67
N PHE A 242 -8.73 14.99 -8.36
CA PHE A 242 -9.53 14.16 -9.25
C PHE A 242 -10.13 12.96 -8.52
N ASP A 243 -9.29 12.03 -8.09
CA ASP A 243 -9.71 10.73 -7.54
C ASP A 243 -10.44 10.88 -6.20
N ASN A 244 -11.68 10.41 -6.13
CA ASN A 244 -12.60 10.47 -4.98
C ASN A 244 -12.98 11.88 -4.52
N THR A 245 -12.60 12.91 -5.27
CA THR A 245 -12.99 14.31 -5.05
C THR A 245 -13.98 14.75 -6.12
N LEU A 246 -13.50 14.94 -7.36
CA LEU A 246 -14.35 15.27 -8.51
C LEU A 246 -14.96 14.01 -9.14
N PHE A 247 -14.18 12.92 -9.19
CA PHE A 247 -14.55 11.66 -9.82
C PHE A 247 -14.44 10.49 -8.84
N PHE A 248 -15.47 9.67 -8.69
CA PHE A 248 -15.51 8.47 -7.86
C PHE A 248 -14.66 7.35 -8.46
N SER A 249 -13.35 7.50 -8.37
CA SER A 249 -12.37 6.53 -8.87
C SER A 249 -12.43 5.25 -8.02
N PRO A 250 -12.56 4.06 -8.64
CA PRO A 250 -12.65 2.81 -7.89
C PRO A 250 -11.43 2.54 -7.03
N GLN A 251 -11.69 1.89 -5.90
CA GLN A 251 -10.67 1.37 -4.99
C GLN A 251 -10.91 -0.12 -4.79
N LEU A 252 -9.84 -0.87 -4.58
CA LEU A 252 -9.94 -2.29 -4.31
C LEU A 252 -10.61 -2.53 -2.96
N SER A 253 -11.63 -3.40 -2.95
CA SER A 253 -12.44 -3.66 -1.79
C SER A 253 -11.72 -4.57 -0.79
N PRO A 254 -11.68 -4.20 0.50
CA PRO A 254 -11.14 -5.06 1.54
C PRO A 254 -12.00 -6.31 1.77
N THR A 255 -13.25 -6.32 1.28
CA THR A 255 -14.15 -7.49 1.41
C THR A 255 -13.86 -8.60 0.41
N ILE A 256 -13.13 -8.27 -0.66
CA ILE A 256 -12.73 -9.22 -1.71
C ILE A 256 -11.29 -9.67 -1.49
N TRP A 257 -10.38 -8.74 -1.20
CA TRP A 257 -8.94 -9.02 -1.20
C TRP A 257 -8.33 -9.01 0.18
N SER A 258 -7.36 -9.91 0.39
CA SER A 258 -6.59 -9.91 1.64
C SER A 258 -5.76 -8.64 1.78
N LYS A 259 -5.58 -8.19 3.03
CA LYS A 259 -4.82 -6.95 3.35
C LYS A 259 -3.42 -6.95 2.74
N ARG A 260 -2.74 -8.10 2.76
CA ARG A 260 -1.41 -8.27 2.16
C ARG A 260 -1.45 -8.07 0.64
N PHE A 261 -2.46 -8.61 -0.04
CA PHE A 261 -2.58 -8.46 -1.48
C PHE A 261 -2.79 -7.00 -1.89
N LEU A 262 -3.68 -6.28 -1.19
CA LEU A 262 -3.99 -4.88 -1.46
C LEU A 262 -2.74 -4.00 -1.49
N GLY A 263 -1.82 -4.18 -0.54
CA GLY A 263 -0.55 -3.43 -0.53
C GLY A 263 0.34 -3.75 -1.73
N LEU A 264 0.39 -5.01 -2.16
CA LEU A 264 1.28 -5.46 -3.24
C LEU A 264 0.77 -5.08 -4.63
N ILE A 265 -0.54 -5.07 -4.85
CA ILE A 265 -1.13 -4.65 -6.14
C ILE A 265 -1.20 -3.13 -6.27
N ALA A 266 -1.34 -2.40 -5.16
CA ALA A 266 -1.30 -0.94 -5.16
C ALA A 266 0.13 -0.41 -5.40
N ALA A 267 1.14 -1.12 -4.91
CA ALA A 267 2.54 -0.73 -5.03
C ALA A 267 3.06 -0.83 -6.48
N GLU A 268 3.81 0.19 -6.89
CA GLU A 268 4.44 0.21 -8.21
C GLU A 268 5.53 -0.86 -8.35
N SER A 269 5.47 -1.61 -9.46
CA SER A 269 6.47 -2.61 -9.84
C SER A 269 6.62 -3.81 -8.91
N VAL A 270 5.55 -4.14 -8.18
CA VAL A 270 5.47 -5.38 -7.40
C VAL A 270 4.70 -6.43 -8.19
N TRP A 271 3.38 -6.28 -8.34
CA TRP A 271 2.52 -7.17 -9.13
C TRP A 271 1.81 -6.41 -10.26
N GLY A 272 2.60 -5.69 -11.05
CA GLY A 272 2.16 -4.86 -12.16
C GLY A 272 2.59 -3.40 -12.01
N PRO A 273 1.97 -2.48 -12.78
CA PRO A 273 2.28 -1.06 -12.74
C PRO A 273 1.97 -0.37 -11.40
N GLY A 274 1.04 -0.92 -10.63
CA GLY A 274 0.48 -0.31 -9.41
C GLY A 274 -0.92 0.28 -9.68
N TRP A 275 -1.87 0.04 -8.78
CA TRP A 275 -3.30 0.41 -8.98
C TRP A 275 -3.52 1.84 -9.49
N TRP A 276 -2.89 2.83 -8.86
CA TRP A 276 -3.08 4.24 -9.20
C TRP A 276 -2.33 4.67 -10.48
N ARG A 277 -1.41 3.83 -11.00
CA ARG A 277 -0.64 4.07 -12.22
C ARG A 277 -1.21 3.32 -13.43
N ASP A 278 -1.91 2.23 -13.18
CA ASP A 278 -2.47 1.38 -14.22
C ASP A 278 -3.74 2.00 -14.82
N GLU A 279 -3.78 2.21 -16.14
CA GLU A 279 -4.96 2.77 -16.84
C GLU A 279 -6.23 1.95 -16.60
N ARG A 280 -6.08 0.63 -16.39
CA ARG A 280 -7.21 -0.27 -16.13
C ARG A 280 -7.96 0.06 -14.84
N SER A 281 -7.36 0.83 -13.92
CA SER A 281 -8.11 1.33 -12.75
C SER A 281 -9.23 2.33 -13.10
N LEU A 282 -9.26 2.86 -14.33
CA LEU A 282 -10.36 3.67 -14.89
C LEU A 282 -11.05 2.99 -16.08
N ASP A 283 -10.79 1.71 -16.32
CA ASP A 283 -11.46 0.91 -17.35
C ASP A 283 -12.80 0.40 -16.81
N LEU A 284 -13.80 1.28 -16.77
CA LEU A 284 -15.12 1.04 -16.14
C LEU A 284 -16.14 0.40 -17.10
N GLY A 285 -15.71 -0.01 -18.30
CA GLY A 285 -16.58 -0.45 -19.38
C GLY A 285 -16.12 0.05 -20.75
N PRO A 286 -16.90 -0.19 -21.81
CA PRO A 286 -16.55 0.22 -23.17
C PRO A 286 -16.33 1.74 -23.26
N PHE A 287 -15.16 2.14 -23.75
CA PHE A 287 -14.71 3.54 -23.71
C PHE A 287 -15.66 4.50 -24.43
N GLU A 288 -16.12 4.16 -25.63
CA GLU A 288 -17.02 5.04 -26.40
C GLU A 288 -18.40 5.19 -25.74
N GLU A 289 -18.90 4.14 -25.07
CA GLU A 289 -20.15 4.23 -24.31
C GLU A 289 -19.99 5.10 -23.07
N LEU A 290 -18.89 4.94 -22.33
CA LEU A 290 -18.58 5.77 -21.17
C LEU A 290 -18.42 7.23 -21.58
N LYS A 291 -17.71 7.50 -22.67
CA LYS A 291 -17.53 8.84 -23.22
C LYS A 291 -18.87 9.46 -23.65
N ALA A 292 -19.72 8.71 -24.36
CA ALA A 292 -21.04 9.18 -24.79
C ALA A 292 -21.96 9.53 -23.60
N LYS A 293 -21.84 8.79 -22.49
CA LYS A 293 -22.59 9.05 -21.25
C LYS A 293 -21.83 9.95 -20.27
N ALA A 294 -20.68 10.49 -20.67
CA ALA A 294 -19.80 11.28 -19.82
C ALA A 294 -19.55 10.63 -18.45
N TRP A 295 -19.27 9.31 -18.41
CA TRP A 295 -19.08 8.53 -17.17
C TRP A 295 -20.18 8.75 -16.11
N GLU A 296 -21.44 8.78 -16.53
CA GLU A 296 -22.59 8.92 -15.63
C GLU A 296 -22.50 7.96 -14.43
N GLY A 297 -22.77 8.48 -13.23
CA GLY A 297 -22.70 7.71 -11.97
C GLY A 297 -21.31 7.67 -11.32
N TYR A 298 -20.26 8.17 -11.99
CA TYR A 298 -18.91 8.26 -11.42
C TYR A 298 -18.48 9.70 -11.08
N TRP A 299 -19.36 10.68 -11.19
CA TRP A 299 -19.04 12.07 -10.83
C TRP A 299 -19.64 12.45 -9.49
N ASN A 300 -18.88 13.21 -8.71
CA ASN A 300 -19.39 13.89 -7.54
C ASN A 300 -20.14 15.16 -7.98
N GLU A 301 -21.44 15.04 -8.25
CA GLU A 301 -22.21 16.14 -8.85
C GLU A 301 -22.21 17.43 -8.01
N THR A 302 -22.09 17.32 -6.69
CA THR A 302 -21.92 18.50 -5.81
C THR A 302 -20.61 19.23 -6.09
N ILE A 303 -19.52 18.49 -6.23
CA ILE A 303 -18.20 19.08 -6.54
C ILE A 303 -18.13 19.52 -8.01
N VAL A 304 -18.79 18.81 -8.93
CA VAL A 304 -18.94 19.22 -10.34
C VAL A 304 -19.70 20.55 -10.44
N SER A 305 -20.78 20.74 -9.69
CA SER A 305 -21.49 22.02 -9.63
C SER A 305 -20.56 23.13 -9.16
N LYS A 306 -19.78 22.88 -8.11
CA LYS A 306 -18.82 23.86 -7.60
C LYS A 306 -17.71 24.17 -8.61
N ALA A 307 -17.20 23.17 -9.30
CA ALA A 307 -16.23 23.35 -10.38
C ALA A 307 -16.81 24.22 -11.51
N ARG A 308 -18.07 24.02 -11.91
CA ARG A 308 -18.73 24.86 -12.93
C ARG A 308 -18.87 26.31 -12.50
N GLU A 309 -19.23 26.57 -11.25
CA GLU A 309 -19.24 27.94 -10.70
C GLU A 309 -17.86 28.60 -10.82
N CYS A 310 -16.80 27.90 -10.42
CA CYS A 310 -15.44 28.41 -10.53
C CYS A 310 -14.99 28.60 -11.99
N ILE A 311 -15.36 27.70 -12.90
CA ILE A 311 -15.05 27.80 -14.34
C ILE A 311 -15.76 29.01 -14.99
N ALA A 312 -16.96 29.36 -14.50
CA ALA A 312 -17.72 30.50 -15.00
C ALA A 312 -17.23 31.87 -14.46
N ASP A 313 -16.45 31.88 -13.38
CA ASP A 313 -15.91 33.12 -12.78
C ASP A 313 -14.66 33.60 -13.55
N PRO A 314 -14.71 34.75 -14.25
CA PRO A 314 -13.58 35.26 -15.03
C PRO A 314 -12.37 35.68 -14.18
N GLU A 315 -12.54 35.85 -12.86
CA GLU A 315 -11.44 36.16 -11.94
C GLU A 315 -10.74 34.90 -11.39
N THR A 316 -11.25 33.72 -11.70
CA THR A 316 -10.78 32.46 -11.12
C THR A 316 -10.01 31.63 -12.16
N MET A 317 -8.75 31.30 -11.85
CA MET A 317 -8.02 30.25 -12.56
C MET A 317 -8.43 28.89 -11.97
N THR A 318 -8.84 27.96 -12.82
CA THR A 318 -9.32 26.63 -12.42
C THR A 318 -8.32 25.53 -12.74
N VAL A 319 -8.06 24.66 -11.78
CA VAL A 319 -7.03 23.62 -11.87
C VAL A 319 -7.57 22.27 -11.41
N ILE A 320 -7.36 21.24 -12.23
CA ILE A 320 -7.34 19.85 -11.76
C ILE A 320 -5.94 19.52 -11.27
N LEU A 321 -5.78 18.99 -10.06
CA LEU A 321 -4.47 18.63 -9.52
C LEU A 321 -4.49 17.25 -8.87
N THR A 322 -4.02 16.23 -9.61
CA THR A 322 -4.12 14.82 -9.20
C THR A 322 -2.76 14.15 -9.04
N GLY A 323 -2.71 13.14 -8.17
CA GLY A 323 -1.57 12.24 -8.04
C GLY A 323 -1.41 11.23 -9.19
N ARG A 324 -2.39 11.12 -10.09
CA ARG A 324 -2.30 10.29 -11.30
C ARG A 324 -1.12 10.74 -12.15
N ARG A 325 -0.37 9.75 -12.67
CA ARG A 325 0.79 9.98 -13.52
C ARG A 325 0.37 10.61 -14.84
N TYR A 326 1.26 11.41 -15.43
CA TYR A 326 1.03 11.96 -16.76
C TYR A 326 0.89 10.83 -17.79
N HIS A 327 1.78 9.84 -17.82
CA HIS A 327 1.58 8.62 -18.59
C HIS A 327 0.95 7.53 -17.71
N PRO A 328 -0.19 6.92 -18.12
CA PRO A 328 -0.90 7.12 -19.38
C PRO A 328 -2.05 8.16 -19.33
N PHE A 329 -2.34 8.76 -18.18
CA PHE A 329 -3.60 9.48 -17.95
C PHE A 329 -3.77 10.82 -18.68
N HIS A 330 -2.73 11.37 -19.29
CA HIS A 330 -2.83 12.55 -20.16
C HIS A 330 -3.75 12.32 -21.36
N LYS A 331 -3.98 11.06 -21.75
CA LYS A 331 -4.92 10.69 -22.81
C LYS A 331 -6.36 10.60 -22.32
N TYR A 332 -6.57 10.19 -21.07
CA TYR A 332 -7.89 9.82 -20.54
C TYR A 332 -8.56 10.97 -19.79
N ILE A 333 -7.87 11.58 -18.83
CA ILE A 333 -8.47 12.57 -17.93
C ILE A 333 -9.01 13.79 -18.70
N PRO A 334 -8.30 14.38 -19.68
CA PRO A 334 -8.87 15.45 -20.49
C PRO A 334 -10.17 15.04 -21.21
N ILE A 335 -10.22 13.85 -21.82
CA ILE A 335 -11.42 13.35 -22.50
C ILE A 335 -12.59 13.18 -21.51
N MET A 336 -12.31 12.67 -20.31
CA MET A 336 -13.34 12.52 -19.27
C MET A 336 -13.92 13.87 -18.86
N LEU A 337 -13.06 14.87 -18.61
CA LEU A 337 -13.48 16.22 -18.25
C LEU A 337 -14.25 16.89 -19.40
N ASP A 338 -13.76 16.81 -20.62
CA ASP A 338 -14.39 17.37 -21.82
C ASP A 338 -15.77 16.75 -22.07
N SER A 339 -15.90 15.43 -21.92
CA SER A 339 -17.20 14.74 -22.06
C SER A 339 -18.24 15.24 -21.06
N LYS A 340 -17.80 15.67 -19.86
CA LYS A 340 -18.64 16.24 -18.82
C LYS A 340 -18.87 17.76 -18.98
N GLY A 341 -18.27 18.36 -20.01
CA GLY A 341 -18.31 19.81 -20.27
C GLY A 341 -17.52 20.62 -19.25
N LEU A 342 -16.52 20.02 -18.60
CA LEU A 342 -15.70 20.67 -17.57
C LEU A 342 -14.39 21.17 -18.17
N VAL A 343 -14.38 22.43 -18.58
CA VAL A 343 -13.25 23.00 -19.33
C VAL A 343 -12.34 23.82 -18.41
N PHE A 344 -11.50 23.10 -17.65
CA PHE A 344 -10.49 23.69 -16.76
C PHE A 344 -9.37 24.43 -17.51
N ASP A 345 -8.78 25.42 -16.85
CA ASP A 345 -7.67 26.20 -17.41
C ASP A 345 -6.37 25.39 -17.49
N LEU A 346 -6.16 24.52 -16.50
CA LEU A 346 -4.95 23.71 -16.35
C LEU A 346 -5.25 22.35 -15.70
N ILE A 347 -4.59 21.31 -16.21
CA ILE A 347 -4.64 19.95 -15.66
C ILE A 347 -3.23 19.59 -15.21
N GLY A 348 -3.03 19.51 -13.90
CA GLY A 348 -1.81 19.06 -13.23
C GLY A 348 -1.82 17.56 -13.00
N LEU A 349 -1.15 16.83 -13.88
CA LEU A 349 -0.85 15.41 -13.71
C LEU A 349 0.54 15.25 -13.12
N ARG A 350 0.72 14.28 -12.21
CA ARG A 350 2.03 14.00 -11.63
C ARG A 350 2.99 13.59 -12.74
N PRO A 351 4.04 14.37 -13.03
CA PRO A 351 4.86 14.12 -14.19
C PRO A 351 5.65 12.82 -14.03
N ASP A 352 5.81 12.11 -15.15
CA ASP A 352 6.94 11.24 -15.35
C ASP A 352 8.14 12.10 -15.77
N PRO A 353 9.38 11.57 -15.68
CA PRO A 353 10.55 12.23 -16.25
C PRO A 353 10.38 12.54 -17.73
N GLU A 354 11.21 13.46 -18.24
CA GLU A 354 11.08 14.01 -19.59
C GLU A 354 11.25 12.98 -20.72
N SER A 355 11.94 11.86 -20.46
CA SER A 355 12.02 10.75 -21.41
C SER A 355 10.90 9.75 -21.17
N THR A 356 10.07 9.56 -22.20
CA THR A 356 9.21 8.40 -22.28
C THR A 356 10.06 7.21 -22.69
N SER A 357 9.90 6.10 -21.98
CA SER A 357 10.41 4.83 -22.45
C SER A 357 9.32 4.19 -23.30
N ASP A 358 9.63 3.86 -24.56
CA ASP A 358 8.75 3.02 -25.41
C ASP A 358 8.52 1.63 -24.76
N VAL A 359 9.44 1.25 -23.87
CA VAL A 359 9.35 0.03 -23.08
C VAL A 359 8.54 0.29 -21.81
N HIS A 360 7.37 -0.34 -21.71
CA HIS A 360 6.45 -0.20 -20.57
C HIS A 360 6.92 -0.94 -19.30
N TRP A 361 7.91 -1.83 -19.42
CA TRP A 361 8.56 -2.48 -18.30
C TRP A 361 9.97 -2.92 -18.66
N VAL A 362 10.88 -2.93 -17.68
CA VAL A 362 12.23 -3.49 -17.85
C VAL A 362 12.44 -4.69 -16.93
N ALA A 363 13.12 -5.72 -17.45
CA ALA A 363 13.56 -6.84 -16.64
C ALA A 363 14.78 -6.42 -15.81
N ASN A 364 14.71 -6.66 -14.50
CA ASN A 364 15.87 -6.44 -13.64
C ASN A 364 16.67 -7.74 -13.50
N ASN A 365 18.00 -7.64 -13.59
CA ASN A 365 18.88 -8.79 -13.42
C ASN A 365 19.10 -9.15 -11.94
N TYR A 366 18.82 -8.22 -11.02
CA TYR A 366 19.07 -8.38 -9.59
C TYR A 366 18.01 -7.66 -8.73
N GLY A 367 17.66 -8.22 -7.57
CA GLY A 367 16.75 -7.61 -6.58
C GLY A 367 15.37 -8.30 -6.46
N ARG A 368 14.58 -7.89 -5.44
CA ARG A 368 13.24 -8.45 -5.17
C ARG A 368 12.20 -8.08 -6.24
N LYS A 369 12.41 -6.99 -7.00
CA LYS A 369 11.55 -6.57 -8.13
C LYS A 369 12.08 -7.17 -9.42
N VAL A 370 11.44 -8.22 -9.91
CA VAL A 370 11.84 -8.94 -11.13
C VAL A 370 11.60 -8.10 -12.39
N LEU A 371 10.57 -7.25 -12.34
CA LEU A 371 10.11 -6.35 -13.40
C LEU A 371 9.94 -4.94 -12.82
N THR A 372 10.37 -3.92 -13.54
CA THR A 372 10.11 -2.51 -13.23
C THR A 372 9.19 -1.92 -14.29
N TYR A 373 7.99 -1.47 -13.89
CA TYR A 373 7.05 -0.81 -14.79
C TYR A 373 7.20 0.71 -14.79
N ASN A 374 7.73 1.27 -13.70
CA ASN A 374 8.10 2.68 -13.62
C ASN A 374 9.57 2.85 -14.02
N VAL A 375 9.83 2.62 -15.31
CA VAL A 375 11.20 2.58 -15.88
C VAL A 375 11.96 3.87 -15.62
N VAL A 376 11.23 5.00 -15.56
CA VAL A 376 11.80 6.32 -15.33
C VAL A 376 11.30 6.84 -13.97
N PRO A 377 12.18 7.13 -13.01
CA PRO A 377 11.81 7.39 -11.63
C PRO A 377 11.08 8.73 -11.45
N SER A 378 10.22 8.85 -10.44
CA SER A 378 9.51 10.11 -10.19
C SER A 378 10.47 11.28 -9.89
N VAL A 379 10.31 12.41 -10.58
CA VAL A 379 11.06 13.66 -10.31
C VAL A 379 10.71 14.29 -8.95
N PHE A 380 9.48 14.05 -8.49
CA PHE A 380 8.99 14.48 -7.18
C PHE A 380 8.98 13.30 -6.21
N GLU A 381 9.47 13.52 -4.99
CA GLU A 381 9.58 12.51 -3.93
C GLU A 381 8.23 11.89 -3.56
N SER A 382 7.17 12.69 -3.51
CA SER A 382 5.83 12.26 -3.16
C SER A 382 4.76 13.00 -3.96
N THR A 383 3.51 12.52 -3.89
CA THR A 383 2.36 13.23 -4.47
C THR A 383 2.18 14.60 -3.81
N ALA A 384 2.33 14.69 -2.48
CA ALA A 384 2.24 15.96 -1.77
C ALA A 384 3.32 16.95 -2.22
N HIS A 385 4.58 16.48 -2.35
CA HIS A 385 5.68 17.29 -2.85
C HIS A 385 5.42 17.81 -4.28
N PHE A 386 4.88 16.97 -5.16
CA PHE A 386 4.43 17.41 -6.48
C PHE A 386 3.35 18.49 -6.41
N LYS A 387 2.29 18.28 -5.62
CA LYS A 387 1.18 19.22 -5.55
C LYS A 387 1.60 20.58 -4.96
N GLU A 388 2.42 20.60 -3.91
CA GLU A 388 2.98 21.84 -3.34
C GLU A 388 3.83 22.58 -4.38
N GLY A 389 4.73 21.88 -5.10
CA GLY A 389 5.54 22.46 -6.17
C GLY A 389 4.74 23.01 -7.34
N PHE A 390 3.67 22.32 -7.72
CA PHE A 390 2.75 22.76 -8.77
C PHE A 390 2.10 24.10 -8.42
N ILE A 391 1.60 24.24 -7.19
CA ILE A 391 1.01 25.48 -6.68
C ILE A 391 2.05 26.60 -6.63
N ALA A 392 3.25 26.31 -6.11
CA ALA A 392 4.34 27.29 -6.06
C ALA A 392 4.74 27.81 -7.46
N ASN A 393 4.76 26.93 -8.48
CA ASN A 393 5.00 27.31 -9.87
C ASN A 393 3.90 28.21 -10.43
N ILE A 394 2.62 27.92 -10.16
CA ILE A 394 1.50 28.79 -10.58
C ILE A 394 1.64 30.17 -9.96
N LEU A 395 1.80 30.27 -8.63
CA LEU A 395 1.94 31.55 -7.93
C LEU A 395 3.18 32.32 -8.37
N HIS A 396 4.24 31.62 -8.78
CA HIS A 396 5.41 32.28 -9.34
C HIS A 396 5.15 32.87 -10.73
N LYS A 397 4.34 32.23 -11.58
CA LYS A 397 4.09 32.66 -12.96
C LYS A 397 2.87 33.55 -13.14
N VAL A 398 1.87 33.41 -12.28
CA VAL A 398 0.62 34.18 -12.29
C VAL A 398 0.54 34.99 -11.00
N LYS A 399 1.28 36.11 -10.98
CA LYS A 399 1.47 36.97 -9.79
C LYS A 399 0.20 37.65 -9.29
N SER A 400 -0.84 37.72 -10.12
CA SER A 400 -2.12 38.33 -9.78
C SER A 400 -2.96 37.49 -8.82
N ILE A 401 -2.65 36.20 -8.62
CA ILE A 401 -3.40 35.33 -7.73
C ILE A 401 -3.13 35.72 -6.27
N GLU A 402 -4.20 36.06 -5.56
CA GLU A 402 -4.16 36.49 -4.16
C GLU A 402 -4.93 35.54 -3.24
N SER A 403 -5.74 34.63 -3.77
CA SER A 403 -6.53 33.69 -2.97
C SER A 403 -6.58 32.28 -3.57
N ILE A 404 -6.65 31.27 -2.70
CA ILE A 404 -6.69 29.85 -3.10
C ILE A 404 -7.85 29.13 -2.42
N GLU A 405 -8.68 28.43 -3.18
CA GLU A 405 -9.68 27.47 -2.68
C GLU A 405 -9.34 26.07 -3.21
N LEU A 406 -9.29 25.06 -2.34
CA LEU A 406 -8.85 23.71 -2.68
C LEU A 406 -9.80 22.64 -2.15
N TRP A 407 -10.09 21.62 -2.96
CA TRP A 407 -10.89 20.44 -2.60
C TRP A 407 -10.05 19.16 -2.76
N ASP A 408 -9.97 18.34 -1.70
CA ASP A 408 -9.29 17.02 -1.70
C ASP A 408 -10.03 16.09 -0.71
N ASP A 409 -10.10 14.80 -1.01
CA ASP A 409 -10.80 13.80 -0.19
C ASP A 409 -9.93 13.22 0.92
N ARG A 410 -8.60 13.27 0.75
CA ARG A 410 -7.67 12.60 1.67
C ARG A 410 -7.40 13.49 2.86
N VAL A 411 -7.87 13.07 4.04
CA VAL A 411 -7.63 13.79 5.31
C VAL A 411 -6.16 14.18 5.53
N PRO A 412 -5.15 13.32 5.28
CA PRO A 412 -3.75 13.73 5.38
C PRO A 412 -3.37 14.85 4.40
N HIS A 413 -3.86 14.82 3.16
CA HIS A 413 -3.61 15.89 2.20
C HIS A 413 -4.29 17.19 2.63
N VAL A 414 -5.55 17.15 3.07
CA VAL A 414 -6.28 18.31 3.59
C VAL A 414 -5.52 18.96 4.74
N LYS A 415 -5.03 18.17 5.70
CA LYS A 415 -4.18 18.65 6.80
C LYS A 415 -2.90 19.30 6.27
N ASN A 416 -2.18 18.63 5.37
CA ASN A 416 -0.93 19.15 4.79
C ASN A 416 -1.13 20.46 4.02
N PHE A 417 -2.18 20.55 3.19
CA PHE A 417 -2.52 21.77 2.45
C PHE A 417 -2.92 22.92 3.36
N LYS A 418 -3.67 22.68 4.44
CA LYS A 418 -3.97 23.73 5.43
C LYS A 418 -2.68 24.32 6.01
N ILE A 419 -1.70 23.49 6.34
CA ILE A 419 -0.42 23.97 6.88
C ILE A 419 0.40 24.69 5.78
N PHE A 420 0.44 24.16 4.55
CA PHE A 420 1.17 24.75 3.43
C PHE A 420 0.60 26.12 3.00
N LEU A 421 -0.71 26.21 2.81
CA LEU A 421 -1.35 27.46 2.42
C LEU A 421 -1.33 28.50 3.54
N LYS A 422 -1.27 28.07 4.82
CA LYS A 422 -1.04 28.96 5.95
C LYS A 422 0.35 29.60 5.89
N SER A 423 1.40 28.86 5.55
CA SER A 423 2.74 29.46 5.43
C SER A 423 2.80 30.47 4.28
N LEU A 424 2.19 30.16 3.12
CA LEU A 424 2.11 31.14 2.01
C LEU A 424 1.41 32.45 2.39
N ARG A 425 0.39 32.40 3.25
CA ARG A 425 -0.26 33.62 3.78
C ARG A 425 0.67 34.39 4.73
N GLN A 426 1.36 33.68 5.62
CA GLN A 426 2.30 34.30 6.56
C GLN A 426 3.47 34.98 5.84
N ASP A 427 3.89 34.41 4.71
CA ASP A 427 4.94 34.97 3.84
C ASP A 427 4.42 36.06 2.88
N GLY A 428 3.13 36.41 2.95
CA GLY A 428 2.52 37.46 2.11
C GLY A 428 2.36 37.09 0.63
N VAL A 429 2.56 35.82 0.26
CA VAL A 429 2.44 35.33 -1.13
C VAL A 429 0.98 35.34 -1.59
N ILE A 430 0.05 35.04 -0.68
CA ILE A 430 -1.40 35.10 -0.91
C ILE A 430 -2.08 35.78 0.27
N LYS A 431 -3.20 36.46 0.04
CA LYS A 431 -4.00 37.14 1.07
C LYS A 431 -4.90 36.17 1.84
N SER A 432 -5.51 35.20 1.15
CA SER A 432 -6.47 34.27 1.76
C SER A 432 -6.37 32.86 1.19
N SER A 433 -6.82 31.86 1.95
CA SER A 433 -6.96 30.50 1.44
C SER A 433 -7.93 29.65 2.24
N LYS A 434 -8.57 28.69 1.56
CA LYS A 434 -9.55 27.77 2.12
C LYS A 434 -9.35 26.37 1.56
N VAL A 435 -9.41 25.36 2.44
CA VAL A 435 -9.25 23.95 2.08
C VAL A 435 -10.47 23.17 2.54
N HIS A 436 -11.13 22.51 1.59
CA HIS A 436 -12.33 21.72 1.76
C HIS A 436 -11.96 20.24 1.77
N GLY A 437 -12.29 19.57 2.88
CA GLY A 437 -12.29 18.10 2.91
C GLY A 437 -13.54 17.59 2.22
N VAL A 438 -13.37 16.84 1.14
CA VAL A 438 -14.48 16.19 0.45
C VAL A 438 -14.72 14.80 1.06
N PRO A 439 -15.96 14.40 1.37
CA PRO A 439 -16.22 13.03 1.79
C PRO A 439 -15.75 12.06 0.70
N GLY A 440 -14.89 11.11 1.06
CA GLY A 440 -14.26 10.17 0.12
C GLY A 440 -15.21 9.08 -0.40
N VAL A 441 -16.35 9.50 -0.98
CA VAL A 441 -17.39 8.63 -1.55
C VAL A 441 -16.80 7.75 -2.64
N LYS A 442 -17.14 6.46 -2.60
CA LYS A 442 -16.72 5.44 -3.57
C LYS A 442 -17.81 5.19 -4.60
N PRO A 443 -17.48 4.70 -5.81
CA PRO A 443 -18.48 4.30 -6.78
C PRO A 443 -19.21 3.02 -6.33
N VAL A 444 -20.33 2.71 -7.00
CA VAL A 444 -21.10 1.47 -6.78
C VAL A 444 -20.17 0.25 -6.72
N TYR A 445 -20.35 -0.56 -5.68
CA TYR A 445 -19.60 -1.79 -5.47
C TYR A 445 -19.80 -2.77 -6.64
N ASN A 446 -18.70 -3.16 -7.30
CA ASN A 446 -18.72 -4.07 -8.44
C ASN A 446 -17.60 -5.12 -8.33
N PRO A 447 -17.83 -6.20 -7.57
CA PRO A 447 -16.79 -7.17 -7.27
C PRO A 447 -16.38 -8.02 -8.47
N GLU A 448 -17.28 -8.25 -9.43
CA GLU A 448 -16.96 -9.00 -10.66
C GLU A 448 -16.03 -8.20 -11.58
N TRP A 449 -16.33 -6.90 -11.77
CA TRP A 449 -15.46 -5.99 -12.49
C TRP A 449 -14.09 -5.92 -11.83
N GLU A 450 -14.04 -5.70 -10.51
CA GLU A 450 -12.80 -5.55 -9.76
C GLU A 450 -11.91 -6.80 -9.89
N ALA A 451 -12.47 -7.99 -9.70
CA ALA A 451 -11.78 -9.26 -9.90
C ALA A 451 -11.30 -9.43 -11.35
N GLY A 452 -12.11 -9.03 -12.33
CA GLY A 452 -11.74 -9.05 -13.75
C GLY A 452 -10.56 -8.13 -14.07
N ILE A 453 -10.51 -6.93 -13.50
CA ILE A 453 -9.41 -5.97 -13.68
C ILE A 453 -8.13 -6.52 -13.07
N VAL A 454 -8.19 -6.96 -11.81
CA VAL A 454 -7.02 -7.53 -11.12
C VAL A 454 -6.50 -8.75 -11.86
N LEU A 455 -7.38 -9.62 -12.35
CA LEU A 455 -6.97 -10.77 -13.17
C LEU A 455 -6.23 -10.33 -14.45
N ARG A 456 -6.71 -9.29 -15.14
CA ARG A 456 -5.98 -8.74 -16.31
C ARG A 456 -4.61 -8.19 -15.93
N ILE A 457 -4.48 -7.48 -14.81
CA ILE A 457 -3.20 -6.96 -14.31
C ILE A 457 -2.23 -8.11 -14.05
N ILE A 458 -2.69 -9.14 -13.32
CA ILE A 458 -1.90 -10.33 -12.99
C ILE A 458 -1.50 -11.11 -14.24
N ASN A 459 -2.40 -11.26 -15.22
CA ASN A 459 -2.09 -11.91 -16.48
C ASN A 459 -1.01 -11.14 -17.26
N SER A 460 -1.15 -9.82 -17.43
CA SER A 460 -0.10 -9.00 -18.07
C SER A 460 1.24 -9.10 -17.34
N HIS A 461 1.23 -9.18 -16.00
CA HIS A 461 2.45 -9.40 -15.23
C HIS A 461 3.08 -10.76 -15.52
N ASN A 462 2.29 -11.82 -15.55
CA ASN A 462 2.76 -13.16 -15.91
C ASN A 462 3.31 -13.23 -17.33
N TYR A 463 2.70 -12.51 -18.28
CA TYR A 463 3.22 -12.39 -19.64
C TYR A 463 4.59 -11.71 -19.67
N ALA A 464 4.75 -10.60 -18.95
CA ALA A 464 6.04 -9.94 -18.81
C ALA A 464 7.10 -10.85 -18.15
N LEU A 465 6.71 -11.67 -17.17
CA LEU A 465 7.59 -12.69 -16.58
C LEU A 465 7.98 -13.76 -17.61
N LYS A 466 7.03 -14.28 -18.39
CA LYS A 466 7.27 -15.29 -19.43
C LYS A 466 8.23 -14.74 -20.51
N ALA A 467 7.99 -13.50 -20.97
CA ALA A 467 8.86 -12.79 -21.89
C ALA A 467 10.29 -12.67 -21.36
N LYS A 468 10.45 -12.22 -20.11
CA LYS A 468 11.75 -12.17 -19.43
C LYS A 468 12.44 -13.53 -19.41
N TYR A 469 11.72 -14.60 -19.06
CA TYR A 469 12.29 -15.95 -18.99
C TYR A 469 12.70 -16.50 -20.36
N ASN A 470 12.06 -16.05 -21.43
CA ASN A 470 12.38 -16.41 -22.81
C ASN A 470 13.47 -15.52 -23.44
N GLY A 471 14.09 -14.62 -22.68
CA GLY A 471 15.19 -13.78 -23.15
C GLY A 471 14.77 -12.57 -24.00
N ALA A 472 13.46 -12.27 -24.12
CA ALA A 472 12.93 -11.20 -24.96
C ALA A 472 12.52 -9.93 -24.16
N ARG A 473 12.79 -8.76 -24.76
CA ARG A 473 12.19 -7.45 -24.42
C ARG A 473 10.86 -7.36 -25.17
N PHE A 474 9.73 -7.35 -24.47
CA PHE A 474 8.39 -7.25 -25.07
C PHE A 474 7.85 -5.82 -24.91
N GLU A 475 7.34 -5.24 -25.99
CA GLU A 475 6.53 -4.01 -25.96
C GLU A 475 5.08 -4.35 -25.57
N TYR A 476 4.36 -3.44 -24.90
CA TYR A 476 3.06 -3.71 -24.26
C TYR A 476 1.94 -4.11 -25.23
N ARG A 477 1.99 -3.61 -26.48
CA ARG A 477 0.96 -3.89 -27.50
C ARG A 477 0.84 -5.39 -27.79
N ASP A 478 1.96 -6.08 -27.83
CA ASP A 478 2.01 -7.53 -28.07
C ASP A 478 1.49 -8.34 -26.87
N VAL A 479 1.51 -7.79 -25.65
CA VAL A 479 1.08 -8.46 -24.41
C VAL A 479 -0.43 -8.40 -24.22
N VAL A 480 -1.10 -7.33 -24.67
CA VAL A 480 -2.56 -7.19 -24.54
C VAL A 480 -3.29 -7.97 -25.63
N GLU A 481 -2.80 -7.94 -26.87
CA GLU A 481 -3.44 -8.62 -28.01
C GLU A 481 -3.22 -10.15 -27.99
N ASN A 482 -2.05 -10.62 -27.53
CA ASN A 482 -1.74 -12.06 -27.49
C ASN A 482 -2.08 -12.75 -26.16
N ALA A 483 -2.63 -12.02 -25.17
CA ALA A 483 -2.99 -12.58 -23.87
C ALA A 483 -4.04 -13.71 -23.93
N MET A 484 -4.70 -13.88 -25.08
CA MET A 484 -5.69 -14.94 -25.32
C MET A 484 -5.21 -16.03 -26.30
N GLN A 485 -4.07 -15.86 -26.99
CA GLN A 485 -3.69 -16.70 -28.13
C GLN A 485 -2.51 -17.66 -27.90
N ILE A 486 -1.80 -17.60 -26.78
CA ILE A 486 -0.66 -18.51 -26.54
C ILE A 486 -1.16 -19.79 -25.85
N GLU A 487 -1.81 -20.66 -26.64
CA GLU A 487 -2.03 -22.06 -26.27
C GLU A 487 -0.82 -22.95 -26.58
N ASP A 488 0.14 -22.46 -27.38
CA ASP A 488 1.31 -23.23 -27.78
C ASP A 488 2.46 -23.07 -26.78
N ASP A 489 2.60 -24.07 -25.92
CA ASP A 489 3.24 -24.01 -24.61
C ASP A 489 4.31 -25.11 -24.52
N THR A 490 5.20 -25.20 -25.51
CA THR A 490 6.19 -26.30 -25.61
C THR A 490 7.56 -25.97 -25.01
N ASN A 491 7.81 -24.74 -24.55
CA ASN A 491 9.12 -24.36 -23.98
C ASN A 491 9.32 -24.93 -22.55
N PRO A 492 10.24 -25.89 -22.33
CA PRO A 492 10.48 -26.52 -21.03
C PRO A 492 10.89 -25.52 -19.93
N ILE A 493 11.55 -24.42 -20.31
CA ILE A 493 12.02 -23.39 -19.37
C ILE A 493 10.84 -22.66 -18.72
N CYS A 494 9.72 -22.48 -19.42
CA CYS A 494 8.53 -21.84 -18.89
C CYS A 494 7.86 -22.68 -17.78
N PHE A 495 7.95 -24.02 -17.84
CA PHE A 495 7.29 -24.92 -16.89
C PHE A 495 7.96 -24.98 -15.52
N ALA A 496 9.26 -24.71 -15.44
CA ALA A 496 10.01 -24.71 -14.18
C ALA A 496 9.83 -23.42 -13.36
N ARG A 497 9.28 -22.35 -13.96
CA ARG A 497 9.14 -21.02 -13.35
C ARG A 497 7.80 -20.84 -12.66
N LYS A 498 7.76 -19.95 -11.67
CA LYS A 498 6.55 -19.60 -10.93
C LYS A 498 5.91 -18.34 -11.49
N TYR A 499 4.59 -18.37 -11.60
CA TYR A 499 3.74 -17.28 -12.05
C TYR A 499 2.67 -17.01 -10.99
N LEU A 500 2.05 -15.84 -11.08
CA LEU A 500 1.02 -15.41 -10.17
C LEU A 500 -0.33 -16.04 -10.53
N THR A 501 -1.07 -16.51 -9.55
CA THR A 501 -2.47 -16.92 -9.72
C THR A 501 -3.29 -16.43 -8.55
N ILE A 502 -4.52 -16.01 -8.84
CA ILE A 502 -5.48 -15.60 -7.81
C ILE A 502 -6.06 -16.86 -7.16
N VAL A 503 -6.11 -16.87 -5.83
CA VAL A 503 -6.66 -17.97 -5.04
C VAL A 503 -7.41 -17.45 -3.81
N PRO A 504 -8.42 -18.15 -3.28
CA PRO A 504 -8.89 -17.93 -1.92
C PRO A 504 -7.77 -18.27 -0.92
N ALA A 505 -7.51 -17.34 -0.02
CA ALA A 505 -6.61 -17.50 1.10
C ALA A 505 -7.38 -17.28 2.41
N GLU A 506 -7.00 -18.02 3.44
CA GLU A 506 -7.45 -17.77 4.81
C GLU A 506 -7.00 -16.36 5.21
N ASP A 507 -7.91 -15.56 5.76
CA ASP A 507 -7.64 -14.14 6.10
C ASP A 507 -7.75 -13.89 7.62
N SER A 508 -8.73 -14.51 8.28
CA SER A 508 -8.97 -14.36 9.72
C SER A 508 -9.63 -15.61 10.30
N THR A 509 -9.67 -15.73 11.64
CA THR A 509 -10.44 -16.78 12.33
C THR A 509 -11.69 -16.18 12.96
N GLY A 510 -12.82 -16.88 12.81
CA GLY A 510 -14.12 -16.38 13.25
C GLY A 510 -15.22 -17.42 13.20
N ILE A 511 -16.43 -16.99 13.54
CA ILE A 511 -17.62 -17.85 13.54
C ILE A 511 -18.42 -17.57 12.27
N ARG A 512 -18.57 -18.60 11.43
CA ARG A 512 -19.44 -18.56 10.25
C ARG A 512 -20.84 -19.03 10.63
N LEU A 513 -21.83 -18.16 10.43
CA LEU A 513 -23.21 -18.43 10.78
C LEU A 513 -23.86 -19.43 9.82
N LYS A 514 -24.81 -20.23 10.31
CA LYS A 514 -25.66 -21.08 9.46
C LYS A 514 -26.50 -20.21 8.52
N ASN A 515 -26.83 -20.72 7.33
CA ASN A 515 -27.65 -19.99 6.35
C ASN A 515 -29.01 -19.54 6.94
N GLU A 516 -29.63 -20.37 7.78
CA GLU A 516 -30.86 -20.05 8.48
C GLU A 516 -30.68 -18.88 9.46
N SER A 517 -29.57 -18.84 10.21
CA SER A 517 -29.23 -17.71 11.09
C SER A 517 -29.00 -16.44 10.29
N GLN A 518 -28.33 -16.51 9.14
CA GLN A 518 -28.12 -15.36 8.25
C GLN A 518 -29.45 -14.81 7.72
N ALA A 519 -30.33 -15.68 7.23
CA ALA A 519 -31.66 -15.31 6.73
C ALA A 519 -32.53 -14.67 7.82
N ARG A 520 -32.51 -15.26 9.03
CA ARG A 520 -33.21 -14.73 10.20
C ARG A 520 -32.71 -13.33 10.58
N LEU A 521 -31.39 -13.15 10.71
CA LEU A 521 -30.79 -11.85 11.03
C LEU A 521 -31.14 -10.80 9.97
N LYS A 522 -31.07 -11.16 8.69
CA LYS A 522 -31.45 -10.26 7.60
C LYS A 522 -32.90 -9.82 7.74
N SER A 523 -33.83 -10.77 7.83
CA SER A 523 -35.27 -10.49 7.94
C SER A 523 -35.60 -9.62 9.16
N MET A 524 -34.89 -9.85 10.26
CA MET A 524 -35.14 -9.19 11.54
C MET A 524 -34.64 -7.75 11.56
N PHE A 525 -33.41 -7.48 11.07
CA PHE A 525 -32.79 -6.16 11.16
C PHE A 525 -32.93 -5.28 9.91
N GLU A 526 -33.33 -5.83 8.76
CA GLU A 526 -33.45 -5.07 7.51
C GLU A 526 -34.45 -3.89 7.61
N PRO A 527 -35.64 -4.01 8.22
CA PRO A 527 -36.56 -2.88 8.37
C PRO A 527 -35.95 -1.72 9.18
N LEU A 528 -35.30 -2.05 10.30
CA LEU A 528 -34.59 -1.08 11.14
C LEU A 528 -33.45 -0.41 10.36
N PHE A 529 -32.67 -1.20 9.62
CA PHE A 529 -31.56 -0.70 8.83
C PHE A 529 -32.02 0.30 7.76
N LYS A 530 -33.06 -0.05 6.98
CA LYS A 530 -33.62 0.83 5.95
C LYS A 530 -34.08 2.16 6.52
N LYS A 531 -34.84 2.15 7.63
CA LYS A 531 -35.26 3.36 8.33
C LYS A 531 -34.07 4.22 8.78
N ARG A 532 -33.01 3.60 9.33
CA ARG A 532 -31.79 4.33 9.73
C ARG A 532 -31.07 4.94 8.53
N MET A 533 -31.02 4.24 7.40
CA MET A 533 -30.39 4.73 6.17
C MET A 533 -31.15 5.89 5.52
N GLU A 534 -32.48 5.87 5.54
CA GLU A 534 -33.31 7.01 5.08
C GLU A 534 -32.96 8.29 5.84
N ILE A 535 -32.90 8.22 7.17
CA ILE A 535 -32.52 9.35 8.03
C ILE A 535 -31.06 9.76 7.77
N TYR A 536 -30.16 8.78 7.63
CA TYR A 536 -28.75 9.05 7.34
C TYR A 536 -28.59 9.84 6.05
N TYR A 537 -29.29 9.45 4.98
CA TYR A 537 -29.24 10.10 3.68
C TYR A 537 -29.95 11.46 3.63
N GLN A 538 -31.02 11.64 4.40
CA GLN A 538 -31.60 12.98 4.60
C GLN A 538 -30.61 13.95 5.23
N LYS A 539 -29.76 13.48 6.16
CA LYS A 539 -28.77 14.32 6.85
C LYS A 539 -27.48 14.54 6.06
N HIS A 540 -26.96 13.52 5.38
CA HIS A 540 -25.62 13.55 4.78
C HIS A 540 -25.64 13.66 3.25
N GLY A 541 -26.82 13.60 2.63
CA GLY A 541 -26.99 13.52 1.19
C GLY A 541 -26.86 12.09 0.65
N HIS A 542 -27.51 11.83 -0.48
CA HIS A 542 -27.44 10.58 -1.22
C HIS A 542 -26.96 10.86 -2.64
N PHE A 543 -25.74 10.47 -2.98
CA PHE A 543 -25.18 10.73 -4.29
C PHE A 543 -25.52 9.59 -5.26
N LYS A 544 -25.97 9.94 -6.47
CA LYS A 544 -26.21 8.94 -7.52
C LYS A 544 -24.89 8.24 -7.87
N GLY A 545 -24.91 6.90 -7.85
CA GLY A 545 -23.75 6.09 -8.19
C GLY A 545 -22.73 5.91 -7.06
N GLN A 546 -23.05 6.34 -5.83
CA GLN A 546 -22.21 6.05 -4.67
C GLN A 546 -22.28 4.58 -4.24
N GLU A 547 -21.26 4.14 -3.51
CA GLU A 547 -21.24 2.86 -2.82
C GLU A 547 -22.31 2.83 -1.72
N GLU A 548 -23.12 1.78 -1.75
CA GLU A 548 -24.19 1.51 -0.82
C GLU A 548 -23.80 0.39 0.16
N PRO A 549 -24.31 0.42 1.41
CA PRO A 549 -24.13 -0.70 2.33
C PRO A 549 -24.72 -2.01 1.78
N VAL A 550 -23.94 -3.09 1.88
CA VAL A 550 -24.35 -4.43 1.47
C VAL A 550 -24.54 -5.31 2.69
N PHE A 551 -25.51 -6.23 2.65
CA PHE A 551 -25.66 -7.24 3.68
C PHE A 551 -24.56 -8.31 3.54
N PHE A 552 -23.69 -8.40 4.54
CA PHE A 552 -22.68 -9.47 4.64
C PHE A 552 -23.11 -10.53 5.64
N GLY A 553 -23.46 -10.15 6.87
CA GLY A 553 -24.23 -10.90 7.87
C GLY A 553 -23.89 -12.38 8.15
N LYS A 554 -22.73 -12.87 7.71
CA LYS A 554 -22.38 -14.30 7.66
C LYS A 554 -21.26 -14.70 8.60
N TYR A 555 -20.46 -13.75 9.06
CA TYR A 555 -19.18 -14.02 9.71
C TYR A 555 -18.93 -13.03 10.85
N CYS A 556 -18.82 -13.57 12.06
CA CYS A 556 -18.36 -12.84 13.23
C CYS A 556 -16.86 -13.10 13.41
N MET A 557 -16.02 -12.07 13.28
CA MET A 557 -14.58 -12.25 13.42
C MET A 557 -14.20 -12.35 14.89
N LEU A 558 -13.50 -13.42 15.25
CA LEU A 558 -12.94 -13.60 16.59
C LEU A 558 -11.57 -12.94 16.70
N THR A 559 -10.74 -13.08 15.66
CA THR A 559 -9.41 -12.49 15.59
C THR A 559 -8.96 -12.31 14.14
N GLU A 560 -8.12 -11.30 13.88
CA GLU A 560 -7.47 -11.10 12.58
C GLU A 560 -6.42 -12.18 12.26
N ARG A 561 -6.05 -13.02 13.22
CA ARG A 561 -5.02 -14.07 13.01
C ARG A 561 -5.65 -15.38 12.56
N ILE A 562 -4.93 -16.10 11.69
CA ILE A 562 -5.29 -17.45 11.27
C ILE A 562 -4.82 -18.44 12.34
N ILE A 563 -5.68 -18.72 13.31
CA ILE A 563 -5.39 -19.64 14.43
C ILE A 563 -6.42 -20.76 14.52
N LYS A 564 -5.97 -21.95 14.95
CA LYS A 564 -6.83 -23.14 15.12
C LYS A 564 -7.61 -23.12 16.43
N HIS A 565 -7.02 -22.57 17.48
CA HIS A 565 -7.59 -22.49 18.83
C HIS A 565 -7.81 -21.03 19.18
N THR A 566 -9.03 -20.68 19.54
CA THR A 566 -9.45 -19.34 19.98
C THR A 566 -9.97 -19.44 21.40
N CYS A 567 -10.20 -18.30 22.06
CA CYS A 567 -10.91 -18.27 23.34
C CYS A 567 -12.34 -18.84 23.25
N CYS A 568 -12.96 -18.75 22.07
CA CYS A 568 -14.31 -19.22 21.83
C CYS A 568 -14.41 -20.73 21.48
N GLY A 569 -13.28 -21.41 21.28
CA GLY A 569 -13.23 -22.82 20.86
C GLY A 569 -12.22 -23.05 19.72
N PHE A 570 -12.30 -24.21 19.06
CA PHE A 570 -11.39 -24.59 17.97
C PHE A 570 -12.09 -24.62 16.61
N VAL A 571 -11.32 -24.48 15.53
CA VAL A 571 -11.83 -24.57 14.17
C VAL A 571 -12.55 -25.91 13.96
N GLY A 572 -13.81 -25.85 13.57
CA GLY A 572 -14.70 -27.02 13.49
C GLY A 572 -15.80 -27.04 14.55
N TYR A 573 -15.59 -26.35 15.67
CA TYR A 573 -16.54 -26.29 16.79
C TYR A 573 -17.75 -25.43 16.46
N THR A 574 -18.92 -25.81 16.99
CA THR A 574 -20.16 -25.03 16.86
C THR A 574 -20.35 -24.20 18.12
N SER A 575 -20.53 -22.89 17.94
CA SER A 575 -20.74 -21.92 19.01
C SER A 575 -22.14 -21.33 18.92
N ARG A 576 -22.78 -21.13 20.07
CA ARG A 576 -24.00 -20.33 20.23
C ARG A 576 -23.60 -18.89 20.54
N LEU A 577 -24.32 -17.94 19.97
CA LEU A 577 -24.11 -16.51 20.20
C LEU A 577 -25.42 -15.86 20.59
N ARG A 578 -25.39 -15.05 21.65
CA ARG A 578 -26.48 -14.14 22.05
C ARG A 578 -26.20 -12.76 21.48
N ILE A 579 -27.25 -12.05 21.08
CA ILE A 579 -27.14 -10.64 20.65
C ILE A 579 -27.41 -9.76 21.86
N ASP A 580 -26.44 -8.94 22.25
CA ASP A 580 -26.51 -8.12 23.47
C ASP A 580 -26.60 -6.62 23.17
N GLY A 581 -26.28 -6.20 21.95
CA GLY A 581 -26.35 -4.79 21.60
C GLY A 581 -26.27 -4.52 20.11
N ILE A 582 -26.55 -3.26 19.76
CA ILE A 582 -26.55 -2.77 18.38
C ILE A 582 -25.78 -1.46 18.28
N SER A 583 -25.08 -1.24 17.17
CA SER A 583 -24.40 0.04 16.91
C SER A 583 -25.42 1.18 16.84
N PRO A 584 -25.11 2.40 17.30
CA PRO A 584 -26.01 3.54 17.25
C PRO A 584 -26.33 3.97 15.81
N PRO A 585 -27.44 4.70 15.58
CA PRO A 585 -27.73 5.28 14.28
C PRO A 585 -26.72 6.38 13.89
N GLY A 586 -26.73 6.79 12.61
CA GLY A 586 -25.91 7.89 12.11
C GLY A 586 -24.62 7.49 11.39
N LYS A 587 -24.37 6.19 11.23
CA LYS A 587 -23.32 5.64 10.37
C LYS A 587 -23.93 4.73 9.29
N PRO A 588 -23.27 4.58 8.13
CA PRO A 588 -23.76 3.74 7.02
C PRO A 588 -23.46 2.24 7.26
N TRP A 589 -23.64 1.78 8.50
CA TRP A 589 -23.46 0.39 8.89
C TRP A 589 -24.40 0.00 10.02
N LEU A 590 -24.62 -1.30 10.16
CA LEU A 590 -25.33 -1.89 11.30
C LEU A 590 -24.51 -3.07 11.80
N LEU A 591 -24.00 -2.91 13.02
CA LEU A 591 -23.16 -3.88 13.71
C LEU A 591 -23.92 -4.38 14.93
N LEU A 592 -23.71 -5.65 15.27
CA LEU A 592 -24.21 -6.24 16.50
C LEU A 592 -23.05 -6.54 17.43
N LYS A 593 -23.27 -6.29 18.73
CA LYS A 593 -22.47 -6.87 19.80
C LYS A 593 -23.05 -8.23 20.12
N VAL A 594 -22.22 -9.26 19.99
CA VAL A 594 -22.63 -10.63 20.25
C VAL A 594 -21.71 -11.26 21.29
N THR A 595 -22.30 -12.00 22.22
CA THR A 595 -21.56 -12.78 23.21
C THR A 595 -21.56 -14.25 22.81
N VAL A 596 -20.38 -14.84 22.75
CA VAL A 596 -20.23 -16.29 22.54
C VAL A 596 -20.47 -17.00 23.86
N LEU A 597 -21.54 -17.79 23.92
CA LEU A 597 -21.99 -18.46 25.14
C LEU A 597 -21.06 -19.61 25.54
N LYS A 598 -20.85 -19.74 26.85
CA LYS A 598 -20.04 -20.79 27.49
C LYS A 598 -20.81 -21.42 28.65
N ASP A 599 -20.34 -22.58 29.11
CA ASP A 599 -20.94 -23.25 30.27
C ASP A 599 -20.69 -22.44 31.55
N ASP A 600 -19.52 -21.78 31.63
CA ASP A 600 -19.21 -20.78 32.65
C ASP A 600 -19.39 -19.36 32.06
N PRO A 601 -20.34 -18.54 32.59
CA PRO A 601 -20.55 -17.18 32.14
C PRO A 601 -19.31 -16.27 32.26
N SER A 602 -18.37 -16.57 33.14
CA SER A 602 -17.12 -15.79 33.28
C SER A 602 -16.14 -16.01 32.13
N GLU A 603 -16.34 -17.04 31.32
CA GLU A 603 -15.57 -17.33 30.10
C GLU A 603 -16.24 -16.81 28.82
N GLU A 604 -17.37 -16.10 28.93
CA GLU A 604 -18.05 -15.51 27.78
C GLU A 604 -17.19 -14.39 27.14
N HIS A 605 -17.21 -14.34 25.81
CA HIS A 605 -16.44 -13.36 25.05
C HIS A 605 -17.35 -12.55 24.10
N GLU A 606 -17.20 -11.23 24.16
CA GLU A 606 -17.91 -10.30 23.29
C GLU A 606 -17.17 -10.08 21.96
N HIS A 607 -17.93 -10.05 20.87
CA HIS A 607 -17.43 -9.85 19.51
C HIS A 607 -18.37 -8.98 18.69
N ILE A 608 -17.88 -8.51 17.54
CA ILE A 608 -18.66 -7.74 16.58
C ILE A 608 -19.14 -8.66 15.47
N LEU A 609 -20.46 -8.67 15.24
CA LEU A 609 -21.08 -9.28 14.07
C LEU A 609 -21.60 -8.16 13.14
N PRO A 610 -20.87 -7.85 12.04
CA PRO A 610 -21.31 -6.85 11.09
C PRO A 610 -22.41 -7.40 10.17
N LEU A 611 -23.56 -6.72 10.10
CA LEU A 611 -24.66 -7.11 9.23
C LEU A 611 -24.65 -6.35 7.90
N TRP A 612 -24.75 -5.01 7.97
CA TRP A 612 -24.65 -4.13 6.79
C TRP A 612 -23.49 -3.16 6.96
N TYR A 613 -22.75 -2.94 5.88
CA TYR A 613 -21.73 -1.90 5.81
C TYR A 613 -21.35 -1.65 4.35
N LYS A 614 -20.83 -0.45 4.06
CA LYS A 614 -20.18 -0.19 2.78
C LYS A 614 -18.91 -1.04 2.68
N PRO A 615 -18.68 -1.78 1.59
CA PRO A 615 -17.49 -2.61 1.45
C PRO A 615 -16.18 -1.87 1.75
N SER A 616 -16.05 -0.57 1.42
CA SER A 616 -14.87 0.24 1.80
C SER A 616 -14.63 0.38 3.30
N ASP A 617 -15.68 0.29 4.11
CA ASP A 617 -15.67 0.58 5.54
C ASP A 617 -15.27 -0.63 6.41
N GLU A 618 -15.04 -1.81 5.81
CA GLU A 618 -14.74 -3.04 6.56
C GLU A 618 -13.59 -2.86 7.57
N ASN A 619 -12.49 -2.24 7.13
CA ASN A 619 -11.34 -1.99 7.99
C ASN A 619 -11.54 -0.81 8.95
N VAL A 620 -12.52 0.06 8.67
CA VAL A 620 -12.80 1.26 9.46
C VAL A 620 -13.52 0.85 10.72
N PHE A 621 -14.69 0.24 10.62
CA PHE A 621 -15.46 -0.11 11.81
C PHE A 621 -14.76 -1.14 12.69
N ARG A 622 -13.91 -2.02 12.14
CA ARG A 622 -13.15 -3.00 12.95
C ARG A 622 -12.13 -2.35 13.88
N LYS A 623 -11.61 -1.18 13.55
CA LYS A 623 -10.57 -0.47 14.31
C LYS A 623 -11.13 0.59 15.26
N LEU A 624 -12.40 0.94 15.10
CA LEU A 624 -13.05 1.93 15.93
C LEU A 624 -13.56 1.30 17.22
N SER A 625 -13.44 2.04 18.32
CA SER A 625 -14.21 1.76 19.53
C SER A 625 -15.68 2.11 19.28
N HIS A 626 -16.58 1.21 19.66
CA HIS A 626 -18.02 1.40 19.49
C HIS A 626 -18.71 1.67 20.82
N HIS A 627 -19.66 2.60 20.78
CA HIS A 627 -20.70 2.71 21.79
C HIS A 627 -21.82 1.75 21.36
N TRP A 628 -22.45 1.07 22.33
CA TRP A 628 -23.49 0.08 22.06
C TRP A 628 -24.81 0.54 22.68
N GLU A 629 -25.90 0.41 21.91
CA GLU A 629 -27.26 0.56 22.40
C GLU A 629 -27.79 -0.82 22.83
N ASP A 630 -28.56 -0.83 23.91
CA ASP A 630 -29.27 -2.03 24.36
C ASP A 630 -30.26 -2.49 23.29
N ILE A 631 -30.36 -3.81 23.15
CA ILE A 631 -31.24 -4.42 22.16
C ILE A 631 -32.63 -4.65 22.76
N SER A 632 -33.68 -4.23 22.06
CA SER A 632 -35.06 -4.48 22.50
C SER A 632 -35.39 -5.98 22.43
N GLN A 633 -36.35 -6.39 23.25
CA GLN A 633 -36.71 -7.81 23.43
C GLN A 633 -37.12 -8.52 22.13
N GLU A 634 -37.69 -7.79 21.16
CA GLU A 634 -38.06 -8.30 19.84
C GLU A 634 -36.86 -8.76 18.98
N TYR A 635 -35.66 -8.24 19.26
CA TYR A 635 -34.42 -8.58 18.54
C TYR A 635 -33.52 -9.53 19.33
N GLN A 636 -33.90 -9.90 20.56
CA GLN A 636 -33.17 -10.86 21.37
C GLN A 636 -33.37 -12.27 20.81
N THR A 637 -32.31 -12.84 20.25
CA THR A 637 -32.32 -14.20 19.73
C THR A 637 -30.94 -14.83 19.84
N GLU A 638 -30.90 -16.17 19.91
CA GLU A 638 -29.67 -16.93 19.80
C GLU A 638 -29.43 -17.34 18.35
N ILE A 639 -28.17 -17.24 17.92
CA ILE A 639 -27.72 -17.70 16.62
C ILE A 639 -26.61 -18.72 16.79
N GLU A 640 -26.44 -19.58 15.79
CA GLU A 640 -25.41 -20.60 15.79
C GLU A 640 -24.47 -20.44 14.60
N GLY A 641 -23.20 -20.71 14.85
CA GLY A 641 -22.20 -20.76 13.81
C GLY A 641 -21.07 -21.71 14.12
N LYS A 642 -20.27 -21.99 13.10
CA LYS A 642 -19.11 -22.85 13.18
C LYS A 642 -17.84 -22.01 13.15
N ILE A 643 -16.93 -22.25 14.10
CA ILE A 643 -15.61 -21.62 14.10
C ILE A 643 -14.85 -22.12 12.86
N THR A 644 -14.41 -21.19 12.01
CA THR A 644 -13.72 -21.45 10.75
C THR A 644 -12.88 -20.24 10.36
N TYR A 645 -12.26 -20.31 9.19
CA TYR A 645 -11.56 -19.17 8.60
C TYR A 645 -12.48 -18.35 7.70
N ASP A 646 -12.30 -17.02 7.70
CA ASP A 646 -12.76 -16.21 6.58
C ASP A 646 -11.80 -16.37 5.41
N TYR A 647 -12.34 -16.21 4.20
CA TYR A 647 -11.57 -16.33 2.98
C TYR A 647 -11.72 -15.09 2.14
N LYS A 648 -10.57 -14.53 1.77
CA LYS A 648 -10.45 -13.45 0.80
C LYS A 648 -9.56 -13.90 -0.36
N LEU A 649 -9.67 -13.23 -1.48
CA LEU A 649 -8.79 -13.45 -2.62
C LEU A 649 -7.39 -12.92 -2.30
N SER A 650 -6.40 -13.70 -2.68
CA SER A 650 -5.00 -13.29 -2.66
C SER A 650 -4.30 -13.81 -3.90
N VAL A 651 -3.01 -13.53 -3.99
CA VAL A 651 -2.17 -14.04 -5.08
C VAL A 651 -1.08 -14.92 -4.51
N GLN A 652 -0.91 -16.07 -5.13
CA GLN A 652 0.17 -17.00 -4.85
C GLN A 652 1.03 -17.22 -6.09
N GLN A 653 2.28 -17.64 -5.85
CA GLN A 653 3.19 -18.07 -6.91
C GLN A 653 3.10 -19.58 -7.11
N ALA A 654 2.77 -20.01 -8.32
CA ALA A 654 2.57 -21.40 -8.71
C ALA A 654 3.28 -21.71 -10.03
N ARG A 655 3.70 -22.96 -10.26
CA ARG A 655 4.20 -23.36 -11.58
C ARG A 655 3.10 -23.29 -12.63
N TRP A 656 3.47 -23.01 -13.86
CA TRP A 656 2.52 -22.82 -14.96
C TRP A 656 1.64 -24.06 -15.22
N ASP A 657 2.22 -25.27 -15.17
CA ASP A 657 1.49 -26.53 -15.33
C ASP A 657 0.41 -26.72 -14.25
N MET A 658 0.71 -26.31 -13.01
CA MET A 658 -0.22 -26.37 -11.90
C MET A 658 -1.36 -25.37 -12.07
N ILE A 659 -1.05 -24.14 -12.49
CA ILE A 659 -2.05 -23.11 -12.79
C ILE A 659 -3.02 -23.60 -13.88
N ARG A 660 -2.49 -24.18 -14.97
CA ARG A 660 -3.31 -24.71 -16.07
C ARG A 660 -4.25 -25.82 -15.59
N LYS A 661 -3.75 -26.78 -14.80
CA LYS A 661 -4.56 -27.89 -14.25
C LYS A 661 -5.65 -27.42 -13.28
N GLN A 662 -5.39 -26.38 -12.50
CA GLN A 662 -6.31 -25.92 -11.45
C GLN A 662 -7.32 -24.88 -11.93
N ARG A 663 -7.16 -24.31 -13.13
CA ARG A 663 -7.89 -23.12 -13.61
C ARG A 663 -9.41 -23.21 -13.48
N LYS A 664 -10.03 -24.34 -13.88
CA LYS A 664 -11.49 -24.50 -13.80
C LYS A 664 -11.99 -24.49 -12.35
N LYS A 665 -11.36 -25.30 -11.49
CA LYS A 665 -11.76 -25.41 -10.09
C LYS A 665 -11.48 -24.13 -9.33
N GLU A 666 -10.38 -23.45 -9.63
CA GLU A 666 -10.04 -22.19 -8.99
C GLU A 666 -10.99 -21.06 -9.38
N LYS A 667 -11.47 -21.06 -10.63
CA LYS A 667 -12.50 -20.11 -11.09
C LYS A 667 -13.77 -20.18 -10.25
N ASP A 668 -14.26 -21.39 -9.96
CA ASP A 668 -15.47 -21.57 -9.15
C ASP A 668 -15.25 -21.13 -7.70
N ARG A 669 -14.06 -21.42 -7.14
CA ARG A 669 -13.69 -20.99 -5.78
C ARG A 669 -13.54 -19.48 -5.67
N VAL A 670 -12.92 -18.84 -6.66
CA VAL A 670 -12.81 -17.37 -6.76
C VAL A 670 -14.20 -16.74 -6.85
N LYS A 671 -15.07 -17.28 -7.69
CA LYS A 671 -16.46 -16.83 -7.80
C LYS A 671 -17.22 -16.98 -6.49
N ALA A 672 -16.99 -18.05 -5.73
CA ALA A 672 -17.59 -18.22 -4.42
C ALA A 672 -17.10 -17.18 -3.39
N VAL A 673 -15.84 -16.72 -3.45
CA VAL A 673 -15.37 -15.63 -2.58
C VAL A 673 -16.01 -14.30 -2.97
N ILE A 674 -16.09 -14.00 -4.27
CA ILE A 674 -16.79 -12.82 -4.82
C ILE A 674 -18.26 -12.80 -4.39
N ASN A 675 -18.92 -13.96 -4.44
CA ASN A 675 -20.29 -14.14 -3.96
C ASN A 675 -20.38 -14.29 -2.43
N HIS A 676 -19.27 -14.17 -1.71
CA HIS A 676 -19.18 -14.28 -0.27
C HIS A 676 -19.69 -15.62 0.32
N THR A 677 -19.68 -16.71 -0.45
CA THR A 677 -20.19 -18.05 -0.07
C THR A 677 -19.12 -19.13 0.11
N TYR A 678 -17.84 -18.81 -0.09
CA TYR A 678 -16.76 -19.80 -0.04
C TYR A 678 -16.53 -20.38 1.38
N ASP A 679 -16.44 -21.71 1.49
CA ASP A 679 -16.02 -22.48 2.68
C ASP A 679 -15.10 -23.64 2.24
N ARG A 680 -14.05 -23.93 3.01
CA ARG A 680 -13.13 -25.05 2.72
C ARG A 680 -13.81 -26.41 2.89
N GLY A 681 -14.82 -26.52 3.76
CA GLY A 681 -15.57 -27.77 3.99
C GLY A 681 -16.50 -28.17 2.84
N SER A 682 -17.04 -27.20 2.09
CA SER A 682 -17.97 -27.44 0.97
C SER A 682 -17.26 -27.85 -0.32
N TYR A 683 -15.98 -27.54 -0.46
CA TYR A 683 -15.17 -27.87 -1.63
C TYR A 683 -14.04 -28.83 -1.24
N LYS A 684 -14.36 -30.11 -0.98
CA LYS A 684 -13.32 -31.15 -0.82
C LYS A 684 -12.45 -31.19 -2.09
N MET A 685 -11.16 -30.91 -1.92
CA MET A 685 -10.12 -31.12 -2.93
C MET A 685 -9.41 -32.43 -2.61
N ASP A 686 -9.44 -33.37 -3.56
CA ASP A 686 -8.39 -34.35 -3.75
C ASP A 686 -7.05 -33.61 -3.82
N HIS A 687 -6.28 -33.68 -2.74
CA HIS A 687 -4.89 -33.27 -2.77
C HIS A 687 -4.08 -34.35 -3.50
N PRO A 688 -3.26 -34.01 -4.51
CA PRO A 688 -2.35 -34.95 -5.15
C PRO A 688 -1.09 -35.19 -4.30
N HIS A 689 -1.26 -35.46 -3.01
CA HIS A 689 -0.18 -35.89 -2.13
C HIS A 689 -0.69 -36.91 -1.11
N ASN A 690 -0.82 -38.15 -1.56
CA ASN A 690 -0.64 -39.30 -0.69
C ASN A 690 0.32 -40.30 -1.36
N THR A 691 1.62 -40.06 -1.21
CA THR A 691 2.66 -41.06 -1.53
C THR A 691 3.39 -41.43 -0.26
N LYS A 692 2.72 -42.17 0.62
CA LYS A 692 3.36 -43.07 1.58
C LYS A 692 2.52 -44.33 1.70
N ASN A 693 2.72 -45.26 0.76
CA ASN A 693 2.97 -46.68 1.04
C ASN A 693 2.87 -47.49 -0.25
N ARG A 694 4.02 -47.81 -0.84
CA ARG A 694 4.28 -49.11 -1.48
C ARG A 694 5.79 -49.22 -1.73
N ARG A 695 6.50 -49.76 -0.73
CA ARG A 695 7.78 -50.43 -0.98
C ARG A 695 7.46 -51.87 -1.38
N LYS A 696 8.01 -52.23 -2.54
CA LYS A 696 8.45 -53.55 -2.99
C LYS A 696 7.39 -54.66 -3.02
N ASP A 697 7.10 -55.15 -4.23
CA ASP A 697 7.56 -56.49 -4.58
C ASP A 697 7.67 -56.72 -6.10
N HIS A 698 8.84 -57.26 -6.43
CA HIS A 698 9.24 -58.14 -7.52
C HIS A 698 8.58 -58.16 -8.93
N ARG A 699 9.50 -57.95 -9.89
CA ARG A 699 9.89 -58.83 -11.03
C ARG A 699 9.13 -58.79 -12.37
N GLN A 700 9.99 -58.76 -13.39
CA GLN A 700 9.93 -59.38 -14.74
C GLN A 700 9.46 -58.53 -15.94
N ASN A 701 10.47 -58.21 -16.78
CA ASN A 701 10.57 -58.52 -18.20
C ASN A 701 9.37 -58.25 -19.12
N ASN A 702 9.48 -57.26 -20.01
CA ASN A 702 9.81 -57.47 -21.43
C ASN A 702 9.61 -56.18 -22.23
N ASP A 703 10.68 -55.74 -22.87
CA ASP A 703 10.65 -54.98 -24.12
C ASP A 703 10.14 -55.94 -25.23
N PRO A 704 9.38 -55.49 -26.24
CA PRO A 704 10.07 -55.04 -27.45
C PRO A 704 9.36 -53.91 -28.23
N TYR A 705 10.17 -53.03 -28.81
CA TYR A 705 9.83 -52.17 -29.96
C TYR A 705 9.22 -52.96 -31.15
N PRO A 706 8.52 -52.27 -32.08
CA PRO A 706 9.25 -51.85 -33.29
C PRO A 706 9.00 -50.40 -33.72
N ARG A 707 10.09 -49.84 -34.25
CA ARG A 707 10.20 -48.59 -35.01
C ARG A 707 9.39 -48.66 -36.30
N HIS A 708 8.81 -47.54 -36.72
CA HIS A 708 8.57 -47.28 -38.15
C HIS A 708 9.17 -45.92 -38.56
N HIS A 709 10.07 -46.00 -39.54
CA HIS A 709 10.65 -44.92 -40.31
C HIS A 709 9.72 -44.52 -41.46
N GLY A 710 9.71 -43.23 -41.81
CA GLY A 710 9.27 -42.71 -43.11
C GLY A 710 9.52 -41.19 -43.19
N PRO A 711 9.94 -40.63 -44.34
CA PRO A 711 11.07 -39.69 -44.37
C PRO A 711 10.78 -38.26 -44.86
N SER A 712 11.71 -37.36 -44.50
CA SER A 712 12.27 -36.22 -45.25
C SER A 712 11.36 -35.26 -46.03
N ASN A 713 11.48 -33.96 -45.73
CA ASN A 713 12.20 -33.07 -46.66
C ASN A 713 12.75 -31.82 -45.97
N LYS A 714 14.01 -31.53 -46.30
CA LYS A 714 14.79 -30.34 -45.96
C LYS A 714 14.56 -29.28 -47.04
N HIS A 715 14.48 -28.00 -46.69
CA HIS A 715 15.55 -27.03 -46.99
C HIS A 715 15.26 -25.64 -46.36
N PRO A 716 16.30 -24.82 -46.10
CA PRO A 716 16.29 -23.67 -45.22
C PRO A 716 16.08 -22.36 -45.97
N TYR A 717 15.60 -21.31 -45.30
CA TYR A 717 15.63 -19.94 -45.83
C TYR A 717 16.61 -19.08 -45.04
N ASP A 718 17.53 -18.48 -45.80
CA ASP A 718 18.61 -17.57 -45.45
C ASP A 718 18.07 -16.12 -45.32
N PRO A 719 18.47 -15.32 -44.32
CA PRO A 719 17.93 -13.99 -44.07
C PRO A 719 18.86 -12.89 -44.59
N THR A 720 18.56 -12.25 -45.72
CA THR A 720 19.08 -10.90 -46.06
C THR A 720 18.33 -10.26 -47.24
N ASN A 721 17.52 -9.23 -46.99
CA ASN A 721 17.60 -7.92 -47.70
C ASN A 721 16.44 -6.97 -47.32
N PHE A 722 16.85 -5.72 -47.06
CA PHE A 722 16.15 -4.45 -46.77
C PHE A 722 15.09 -4.02 -47.83
N PRO A 723 14.42 -2.83 -47.75
CA PRO A 723 14.17 -1.87 -46.65
C PRO A 723 12.67 -1.48 -46.51
N TYR A 724 12.36 -0.63 -45.52
CA TYR A 724 11.08 0.09 -45.33
C TYR A 724 10.52 0.76 -46.61
N PRO A 725 9.19 0.95 -46.67
CA PRO A 725 8.70 2.29 -46.93
C PRO A 725 7.62 2.80 -45.96
N ASP A 726 7.83 4.08 -45.69
CA ASP A 726 6.99 5.20 -45.27
C ASP A 726 5.46 5.09 -45.07
N GLN A 727 5.02 6.00 -44.19
CA GLN A 727 3.67 6.32 -43.76
C GLN A 727 2.78 6.79 -44.92
N SER A 728 1.53 6.32 -44.95
CA SER A 728 0.34 7.19 -45.05
C SER A 728 -0.93 6.36 -45.25
N SER A 729 -2.00 6.82 -44.61
CA SER A 729 -3.41 6.44 -44.82
C SER A 729 -3.79 4.99 -44.51
N PHE A 730 -4.55 4.77 -43.43
CA PHE A 730 -5.67 3.82 -43.48
C PHE A 730 -6.71 4.21 -42.44
N THR A 731 -7.66 5.03 -42.89
CA THR A 731 -9.02 5.07 -42.36
C THR A 731 -9.69 3.71 -42.59
N GLY A 732 -10.17 3.06 -41.54
CA GLY A 732 -10.82 1.76 -41.67
C GLY A 732 -11.61 1.36 -40.44
N ARG A 733 -12.90 1.70 -40.45
CA ARG A 733 -13.98 1.16 -39.58
C ARG A 733 -13.80 -0.34 -39.32
N TRP A 734 -14.01 -0.76 -38.07
CA TRP A 734 -14.39 -2.14 -37.78
C TRP A 734 -15.54 -2.19 -36.78
N LYS A 735 -16.56 -2.97 -37.19
CA LYS A 735 -17.73 -3.42 -36.43
C LYS A 735 -17.33 -4.44 -35.39
#